data_AF-T1JS26-F1
#
_entry.id   AF-T1JS26-F1
#
_cell.length_a   1.000
_cell.length_b   1.000
_cell.length_c   1.000
_cell.angle_alpha   90.00
_cell.angle_beta   90.00
_cell.angle_gamma   90.00
#
_symmetry.space_group_name_H-M   'P 1'
#
loop_
_entity.id
_entity.type
_entity.pdbx_description
1 polymer ?
#
loop_
_entity_poly.entity_id
_entity_poly.type
_entity_poly.pdbx_seq_one_letter_code
_entity_poly.pdbx_strand_id
1 'polypeptide(L)'
;MLTNKQILCQDENVFTNRFAVELKADSSEQDARHLASSHGFHFIGKIGNLENHYLFEHHGISKRSTDHSHEYVAKLKGDERVIWAEHQKIIKRVKRASISQDVPETISDPLFKEQWYINKGAQDGYDMNVAAAWKKGFTGKGVVVTILDDGIQPNHPDLAENYDPLASYDVNSNDPDPTPQDNGDNKHGTRCAGEVAAVAGNDFCGVGIAFNSSIGGVRMLDGVVTDEVEARALGLNPDHVHIYSASWGPEDDGKTVDGPGRLAKRAFIDGIKKGRRGKGSIFVWASGNGGRRDDNCNCDGYTNSIYTLSISSATQSGTKPWYLEECSSTLATTYSSGSLGRDENIVTVDMDTSYFESLEKGWPPDASRLCTKSHTGTSASAPIAAAICALALEANPNLTWRDMQHIVVRTSRYEPLKNENGWFTNAVGRNISHKFGYGLMDAEAMVDLAEKWHPVPPQIICESAVREEKLLIPASFTDQLEVTLNWTGCSGTSSDIRYLEHVQTRVDAHFKPRGYLKITLISPSGTVSNLLTPRVKDMSDNNFEQWPFLSVHFWGEDPRGVWRLIIKNDLTPAEKPGQLISWGITFYGINEPIPNYEDPSRLVRFLPRRIPSKCPKATFMNLETSECVKDCPDGTFGNVETIECTKCSAQCSTCYGPSFDNCITCNIGQYYYADRCLNKCPDGYYADQTGECLPCSSNCKTCTKSRDKCTSCKTNLQLDKLTNKCSPLCTSSTCKNNRCPPYCISCSQIPSSSLSSPAVVCNQCQSRYRLLEGFCSLDSCPSNYYESKPNKDSKSTECRRCHESCGTCSGPSHSQCLSCFNSGPPKDGFCLPCPLGAYFNKLTKSCDLCHESCSSCSGPSPNECVECRFPLFLDSNRCLPCCNKPSSSSSSKKFSSTSLSQATNPLDFNLSNTLINDKSNSDNENVLSKKRKQSKPAINYNDNQNCCQCDSPLGPCLVPAKTRSVSSLPMVDTPVNNNYGPKKMELTSSYKVIFDNLINSPPSVIIVICFSSLILIAVIFLLLQTISTYRSNPGGGLFTSRNNRRYQKISDFSSYNSNQNKVILTCDELYDEDDDEEEDKLFEKI
;
A
#
# COMPACT_ATOMS: atom_id res chain seq x y z
N MET A 1 -13.92 23.05 -61.76
CA MET A 1 -14.34 23.99 -60.69
C MET A 1 -15.68 23.48 -60.18
N LEU A 2 -15.81 23.09 -58.91
CA LEU A 2 -15.83 23.96 -57.71
C LEU A 2 -17.02 24.96 -57.81
N THR A 3 -18.04 24.96 -56.93
CA THR A 3 -18.19 24.34 -55.60
C THR A 3 -19.63 23.87 -55.32
N ASN A 4 -19.80 22.91 -54.41
CA ASN A 4 -21.13 22.54 -53.87
C ASN A 4 -21.46 23.37 -52.62
N LYS A 5 -22.73 23.71 -52.40
CA LYS A 5 -23.20 24.39 -51.19
C LYS A 5 -23.69 23.39 -50.12
N GLN A 6 -23.04 23.39 -48.96
CA GLN A 6 -23.65 23.17 -47.65
C GLN A 6 -23.02 24.25 -46.74
N ILE A 7 -23.72 25.31 -46.30
CA ILE A 7 -24.91 25.35 -45.43
C ILE A 7 -24.62 24.64 -44.11
N LEU A 8 -24.36 25.44 -43.06
CA LEU A 8 -24.43 24.97 -41.69
C LEU A 8 -25.90 24.81 -41.29
N CYS A 9 -26.22 23.72 -40.62
CA CYS A 9 -27.37 23.59 -39.73
C CYS A 9 -26.86 23.15 -38.36
N GLN A 10 -27.45 23.66 -37.28
CA GLN A 10 -27.10 23.29 -35.92
C GLN A 10 -27.81 21.98 -35.50
N ASP A 11 -27.37 21.37 -34.40
CA ASP A 11 -27.98 20.15 -33.86
C ASP A 11 -29.40 20.40 -33.32
N GLU A 12 -30.37 19.63 -33.83
CA GLU A 12 -31.73 19.52 -33.27
C GLU A 12 -31.88 18.24 -32.43
N ASN A 13 -32.60 18.34 -31.31
CA ASN A 13 -32.87 17.21 -30.43
C ASN A 13 -33.94 16.29 -31.06
N VAL A 14 -33.54 15.18 -31.66
CA VAL A 14 -34.50 14.21 -32.22
C VAL A 14 -35.02 13.27 -31.11
N PHE A 15 -36.33 13.13 -30.98
CA PHE A 15 -37.03 12.25 -30.05
C PHE A 15 -37.61 11.01 -30.73
N THR A 16 -37.78 9.93 -29.95
CA THR A 16 -38.47 8.69 -30.34
C THR A 16 -39.89 8.67 -29.81
N ASN A 17 -40.76 7.83 -30.38
CA ASN A 17 -42.13 7.64 -29.88
C ASN A 17 -42.24 6.86 -28.55
N ARG A 18 -41.17 6.84 -27.74
CA ARG A 18 -41.04 6.05 -26.50
C ARG A 18 -40.88 6.93 -25.28
N PHE A 19 -41.34 6.40 -24.15
CA PHE A 19 -41.42 7.10 -22.88
C PHE A 19 -40.91 6.17 -21.78
N ALA A 20 -39.88 6.59 -21.05
CA ALA A 20 -39.52 5.95 -19.79
C ALA A 20 -40.45 6.49 -18.70
N VAL A 21 -40.96 5.61 -17.84
CA VAL A 21 -41.96 5.93 -16.81
C VAL A 21 -41.59 5.19 -15.52
N GLU A 22 -41.46 5.93 -14.43
CA GLU A 22 -41.29 5.42 -13.07
C GLU A 22 -42.65 5.43 -12.36
N LEU A 23 -43.00 4.31 -11.72
CA LEU A 23 -44.19 4.19 -10.90
C LEU A 23 -43.85 4.18 -9.41
N LYS A 24 -44.86 4.42 -8.58
CA LYS A 24 -44.77 4.24 -7.13
C LYS A 24 -44.35 2.81 -6.77
N ALA A 25 -43.60 2.68 -5.67
CA ALA A 25 -42.94 1.43 -5.27
C ALA A 25 -43.89 0.29 -4.83
N ASP A 26 -45.20 0.53 -4.83
CA ASP A 26 -46.28 -0.42 -4.62
C ASP A 26 -46.91 -0.93 -5.95
N SER A 27 -46.53 -0.36 -7.10
CA SER A 27 -47.12 -0.64 -8.41
C SER A 27 -46.44 -1.83 -9.09
N SER A 28 -47.23 -2.80 -9.55
CA SER A 28 -46.72 -4.00 -10.24
C SER A 28 -46.48 -3.77 -11.74
N GLU A 29 -45.83 -4.73 -12.42
CA GLU A 29 -45.77 -4.72 -13.88
C GLU A 29 -47.16 -4.80 -14.53
N GLN A 30 -48.16 -5.41 -13.87
CA GLN A 30 -49.53 -5.42 -14.36
C GLN A 30 -50.17 -4.03 -14.28
N ASP A 31 -49.85 -3.24 -13.26
CA ASP A 31 -50.27 -1.84 -13.15
C ASP A 31 -49.60 -0.99 -14.24
N ALA A 32 -48.33 -1.21 -14.53
CA ALA A 32 -47.62 -0.54 -15.62
C ALA A 32 -48.21 -0.90 -17.01
N ARG A 33 -48.55 -2.17 -17.23
CA ARG A 33 -49.25 -2.63 -18.45
C ARG A 33 -50.64 -2.00 -18.58
N HIS A 34 -51.39 -1.92 -17.48
CA HIS A 34 -52.71 -1.30 -17.46
C HIS A 34 -52.63 0.21 -17.69
N LEU A 35 -51.74 0.91 -16.97
CA LEU A 35 -51.47 2.35 -17.12
C LEU A 35 -51.12 2.74 -18.56
N ALA A 36 -50.21 2.00 -19.20
CA ALA A 36 -49.87 2.24 -20.60
C ALA A 36 -51.14 2.19 -21.46
N SER A 37 -51.92 1.12 -21.34
CA SER A 37 -53.15 0.92 -22.12
C SER A 37 -54.21 2.00 -21.85
N SER A 38 -54.40 2.43 -20.60
CA SER A 38 -55.42 3.43 -20.24
C SER A 38 -55.09 4.82 -20.79
N HIS A 39 -53.81 5.14 -21.01
CA HIS A 39 -53.38 6.41 -21.59
C HIS A 39 -53.14 6.37 -23.11
N GLY A 40 -53.34 5.21 -23.76
CA GLY A 40 -53.19 5.03 -25.21
C GLY A 40 -51.80 4.55 -25.67
N PHE A 41 -50.93 4.17 -24.74
CA PHE A 41 -49.59 3.66 -25.00
C PHE A 41 -49.58 2.13 -25.05
N HIS A 42 -48.63 1.58 -25.79
CA HIS A 42 -48.27 0.16 -25.71
C HIS A 42 -47.17 -0.05 -24.68
N PHE A 43 -47.31 -1.05 -23.80
CA PHE A 43 -46.29 -1.42 -22.83
C PHE A 43 -45.20 -2.27 -23.51
N ILE A 44 -43.93 -1.87 -23.38
CA ILE A 44 -42.79 -2.61 -23.96
C ILE A 44 -42.12 -3.53 -22.94
N GLY A 45 -41.83 -3.07 -21.73
CA GLY A 45 -41.12 -3.85 -20.71
C GLY A 45 -40.62 -3.05 -19.51
N LYS A 46 -40.08 -3.74 -18.50
CA LYS A 46 -39.26 -3.15 -17.42
C LYS A 46 -37.92 -2.66 -17.99
N ILE A 47 -37.39 -1.56 -17.48
CA ILE A 47 -36.11 -0.98 -17.93
C ILE A 47 -34.95 -1.68 -17.19
N GLY A 48 -34.48 -2.80 -17.75
CA GLY A 48 -33.38 -3.57 -17.18
C GLY A 48 -33.71 -4.12 -15.80
N ASN A 49 -32.80 -3.95 -14.84
CA ASN A 49 -33.01 -4.34 -13.44
C ASN A 49 -33.76 -3.28 -12.61
N LEU A 50 -33.84 -2.02 -13.06
CA LEU A 50 -34.38 -0.87 -12.32
C LEU A 50 -35.81 -1.10 -11.85
N GLU A 51 -36.05 -1.14 -10.54
CA GLU A 51 -37.37 -1.39 -9.97
C GLU A 51 -38.34 -0.25 -10.30
N ASN A 52 -39.60 -0.62 -10.56
CA ASN A 52 -40.72 0.29 -10.88
C ASN A 52 -40.54 1.18 -12.13
N HIS A 53 -39.46 0.98 -12.90
CA HIS A 53 -39.17 1.70 -14.14
C HIS A 53 -39.56 0.89 -15.38
N TYR A 54 -40.38 1.47 -16.25
CA TYR A 54 -40.97 0.81 -17.42
C TYR A 54 -40.88 1.66 -18.68
N LEU A 55 -40.84 1.01 -19.84
CA LEU A 55 -40.78 1.63 -21.15
C LEU A 55 -42.12 1.48 -21.88
N PHE A 56 -42.73 2.60 -22.26
CA PHE A 56 -43.96 2.67 -23.03
C PHE A 56 -43.67 3.20 -24.46
N GLU A 57 -44.48 2.84 -25.45
CA GLU A 57 -44.41 3.33 -26.83
C GLU A 57 -45.79 3.85 -27.29
N HIS A 58 -45.87 5.06 -27.86
CA HIS A 58 -47.12 5.60 -28.41
C HIS A 58 -47.16 5.45 -29.93
N HIS A 59 -48.16 4.75 -30.46
CA HIS A 59 -48.25 4.52 -31.91
C HIS A 59 -48.70 5.77 -32.69
N GLY A 60 -49.35 6.73 -32.03
CA GLY A 60 -49.73 8.02 -32.62
C GLY A 60 -48.63 9.07 -32.68
N ILE A 61 -47.40 8.76 -32.24
CA ILE A 61 -46.23 9.65 -32.32
C ILE A 61 -45.23 9.06 -33.33
N SER A 62 -44.60 9.93 -34.13
CA SER A 62 -43.58 9.50 -35.09
C SER A 62 -42.38 8.87 -34.38
N LYS A 63 -41.85 7.77 -34.94
CA LYS A 63 -40.66 7.09 -34.42
C LYS A 63 -39.39 7.95 -34.48
N ARG A 64 -39.44 9.09 -35.20
CA ARG A 64 -38.50 10.21 -35.12
C ARG A 64 -39.28 11.53 -35.19
N SER A 65 -39.13 12.38 -34.18
CA SER A 65 -39.72 13.72 -34.08
C SER A 65 -38.62 14.72 -33.72
N THR A 66 -38.65 15.95 -34.23
CA THR A 66 -37.79 17.05 -33.73
C THR A 66 -38.38 17.69 -32.47
N ASP A 67 -39.69 17.60 -32.29
CA ASP A 67 -40.41 18.16 -31.14
C ASP A 67 -40.54 17.16 -29.98
N HIS A 68 -40.33 17.66 -28.76
CA HIS A 68 -40.62 16.94 -27.53
C HIS A 68 -42.13 16.91 -27.26
N SER A 69 -42.70 15.72 -27.07
CA SER A 69 -44.14 15.51 -26.86
C SER A 69 -44.59 15.86 -25.44
N HIS A 70 -44.51 17.15 -25.08
CA HIS A 70 -44.84 17.67 -23.75
C HIS A 70 -46.23 17.26 -23.26
N GLU A 71 -47.24 17.28 -24.13
CA GLU A 71 -48.62 16.86 -23.82
C GLU A 71 -48.67 15.40 -23.31
N TYR A 72 -47.95 14.49 -23.97
CA TYR A 72 -47.94 13.07 -23.63
C TYR A 72 -47.15 12.79 -22.34
N VAL A 73 -46.06 13.53 -22.09
CA VAL A 73 -45.36 13.48 -20.79
C VAL A 73 -46.23 14.04 -19.67
N ALA A 74 -46.96 15.14 -19.91
CA ALA A 74 -47.87 15.73 -18.94
C ALA A 74 -49.08 14.81 -18.65
N LYS A 75 -49.61 14.13 -19.67
CA LYS A 75 -50.68 13.14 -19.54
C LYS A 75 -50.25 11.96 -18.66
N LEU A 76 -49.05 11.43 -18.86
CA LEU A 76 -48.50 10.37 -18.01
C LEU A 76 -48.26 10.86 -16.57
N LYS A 77 -47.68 12.05 -16.38
CA LYS A 77 -47.49 12.68 -15.05
C LYS A 77 -48.79 13.13 -14.37
N GLY A 78 -49.91 13.11 -15.07
CA GLY A 78 -51.24 13.35 -14.53
C GLY A 78 -51.90 12.12 -13.90
N ASP A 79 -51.32 10.93 -14.05
CA ASP A 79 -51.77 9.72 -13.37
C ASP A 79 -51.09 9.58 -12.02
N GLU A 80 -51.85 9.45 -10.94
CA GLU A 80 -51.32 9.42 -9.56
C GLU A 80 -50.36 8.26 -9.28
N ARG A 81 -50.25 7.25 -10.15
CA ARG A 81 -49.28 6.15 -10.01
C ARG A 81 -47.89 6.49 -10.54
N VAL A 82 -47.77 7.52 -11.38
CA VAL A 82 -46.50 7.92 -12.02
C VAL A 82 -45.73 8.88 -11.10
N ILE A 83 -44.51 8.50 -10.72
CA ILE A 83 -43.56 9.40 -10.06
C ILE A 83 -42.88 10.29 -11.12
N TRP A 84 -42.42 9.68 -12.20
CA TRP A 84 -41.64 10.37 -13.23
C TRP A 84 -41.93 9.80 -14.63
N ALA A 85 -41.78 10.64 -15.65
CA ALA A 85 -41.85 10.23 -17.05
C ALA A 85 -41.00 11.15 -17.93
N GLU A 86 -40.37 10.59 -18.97
CA GLU A 86 -39.55 11.31 -19.94
C GLU A 86 -39.70 10.72 -21.35
N HIS A 87 -39.95 11.60 -22.34
CA HIS A 87 -39.95 11.28 -23.77
C HIS A 87 -38.51 11.02 -24.26
N GLN A 88 -38.25 9.82 -24.75
CA GLN A 88 -36.90 9.31 -24.94
C GLN A 88 -36.23 9.90 -26.19
N LYS A 89 -35.16 10.69 -25.98
CA LYS A 89 -34.37 11.32 -27.05
C LYS A 89 -33.35 10.39 -27.69
N ILE A 90 -33.15 10.55 -29.00
CA ILE A 90 -32.12 9.87 -29.78
C ILE A 90 -30.78 10.57 -29.50
N ILE A 91 -30.04 10.05 -28.52
CA ILE A 91 -28.67 10.48 -28.26
C ILE A 91 -27.76 9.90 -29.35
N LYS A 92 -27.13 10.76 -30.14
CA LYS A 92 -26.24 10.39 -31.26
C LYS A 92 -24.87 9.93 -30.74
N ARG A 93 -24.82 8.74 -30.15
CA ARG A 93 -23.56 8.08 -29.72
C ARG A 93 -22.88 7.43 -30.92
N VAL A 94 -21.59 7.71 -31.13
CA VAL A 94 -20.78 7.04 -32.16
C VAL A 94 -20.45 5.62 -31.67
N LYS A 95 -20.65 4.62 -32.53
CA LYS A 95 -20.31 3.23 -32.24
C LYS A 95 -18.83 3.02 -32.57
N ARG A 96 -17.96 2.82 -31.57
CA ARG A 96 -16.60 2.30 -31.80
C ARG A 96 -16.68 0.99 -32.58
N ALA A 97 -15.75 0.75 -33.50
CA ALA A 97 -15.89 -0.31 -34.47
C ALA A 97 -15.77 -1.69 -33.82
N SER A 98 -16.83 -2.50 -33.94
CA SER A 98 -16.66 -3.95 -33.83
C SER A 98 -16.02 -4.44 -35.12
N ILE A 99 -14.70 -4.36 -35.19
CA ILE A 99 -13.92 -5.15 -36.16
C ILE A 99 -14.06 -6.63 -35.75
N SER A 100 -13.96 -7.51 -36.75
CA SER A 100 -14.00 -8.96 -36.59
C SER A 100 -12.78 -9.49 -35.82
N GLN A 101 -12.76 -10.81 -35.59
CA GLN A 101 -11.53 -11.51 -35.24
C GLN A 101 -10.54 -11.37 -36.40
N ASP A 102 -9.59 -10.45 -36.28
CA ASP A 102 -8.30 -10.42 -36.99
C ASP A 102 -7.37 -9.52 -36.17
N VAL A 103 -6.16 -9.98 -35.86
CA VAL A 103 -5.10 -9.11 -35.36
C VAL A 103 -4.64 -8.24 -36.54
N PRO A 104 -4.49 -6.91 -36.40
CA PRO A 104 -3.97 -6.09 -37.49
C PRO A 104 -2.63 -6.64 -37.99
N GLU A 105 -2.51 -6.93 -39.30
CA GLU A 105 -1.24 -7.39 -39.89
C GLU A 105 -0.10 -6.38 -39.68
N THR A 106 -0.45 -5.11 -39.44
CA THR A 106 0.42 -4.09 -38.85
C THR A 106 -0.35 -3.29 -37.79
N ILE A 107 0.17 -3.26 -36.56
CA ILE A 107 -0.14 -2.22 -35.57
C ILE A 107 0.43 -0.89 -36.12
N SER A 108 -0.37 0.17 -36.14
CA SER A 108 -0.05 1.43 -36.84
C SER A 108 0.64 2.47 -35.94
N ASP A 109 0.57 2.29 -34.63
CA ASP A 109 0.88 3.29 -33.61
C ASP A 109 2.36 3.72 -33.66
N PRO A 110 2.63 5.04 -33.56
CA PRO A 110 3.84 5.63 -34.11
C PRO A 110 5.14 5.15 -33.46
N LEU A 111 5.11 4.81 -32.15
CA LEU A 111 6.27 4.37 -31.38
C LEU A 111 6.35 2.84 -31.20
N PHE A 112 5.44 2.07 -31.81
CA PHE A 112 5.43 0.59 -31.69
C PHE A 112 6.75 -0.04 -32.16
N LYS A 113 7.42 0.57 -33.16
CA LYS A 113 8.71 0.10 -33.69
C LYS A 113 9.86 0.27 -32.68
N GLU A 114 9.74 1.24 -31.79
CA GLU A 114 10.67 1.51 -30.70
C GLU A 114 10.38 0.68 -29.44
N GLN A 115 9.23 -0.01 -29.36
CA GLN A 115 8.96 -1.04 -28.34
C GLN A 115 9.71 -2.35 -28.66
N TRP A 116 11.04 -2.25 -28.65
CA TRP A 116 12.00 -3.31 -29.00
C TRP A 116 11.76 -4.63 -28.25
N TYR A 117 11.29 -4.54 -27.01
CA TYR A 117 11.00 -5.65 -26.10
C TYR A 117 9.78 -6.50 -26.51
N ILE A 118 8.95 -6.01 -27.44
CA ILE A 118 7.81 -6.71 -28.07
C ILE A 118 8.15 -7.17 -29.50
N ASN A 119 9.12 -6.53 -30.17
CA ASN A 119 9.33 -6.57 -31.63
C ASN A 119 10.72 -7.08 -32.06
N LYS A 120 11.25 -8.12 -31.40
CA LYS A 120 12.57 -8.75 -31.69
C LYS A 120 13.75 -7.77 -31.75
N GLY A 121 13.67 -6.68 -30.98
CA GLY A 121 14.67 -5.62 -30.94
C GLY A 121 15.71 -5.76 -29.82
N ALA A 122 15.66 -6.84 -29.01
CA ALA A 122 16.76 -7.18 -28.12
C ALA A 122 17.93 -7.85 -28.89
N GLN A 123 19.07 -8.03 -28.22
CA GLN A 123 20.23 -8.72 -28.77
C GLN A 123 19.84 -10.12 -29.30
N ASP A 124 20.54 -10.57 -30.36
CA ASP A 124 20.33 -11.82 -31.09
C ASP A 124 18.90 -12.00 -31.68
N GLY A 125 18.05 -10.96 -31.65
CA GLY A 125 16.68 -10.97 -32.16
C GLY A 125 15.64 -11.51 -31.17
N TYR A 126 15.92 -11.48 -29.86
CA TYR A 126 14.96 -11.86 -28.83
C TYR A 126 13.93 -10.76 -28.52
N ASP A 127 12.81 -11.21 -27.95
CA ASP A 127 11.72 -10.44 -27.35
C ASP A 127 11.02 -11.36 -26.32
N MET A 128 9.97 -10.86 -25.66
CA MET A 128 9.14 -11.67 -24.75
C MET A 128 8.04 -12.48 -25.48
N ASN A 129 8.15 -12.69 -26.81
CA ASN A 129 7.20 -13.42 -27.67
C ASN A 129 5.73 -12.90 -27.63
N VAL A 130 5.49 -11.68 -27.12
CA VAL A 130 4.16 -11.05 -27.00
C VAL A 130 3.38 -11.05 -28.31
N ALA A 131 4.04 -10.69 -29.43
CA ALA A 131 3.41 -10.68 -30.76
C ALA A 131 2.97 -12.07 -31.27
N ALA A 132 3.37 -13.17 -30.64
CA ALA A 132 2.89 -14.52 -30.94
C ALA A 132 1.70 -14.93 -30.05
N ALA A 133 1.64 -14.47 -28.79
CA ALA A 133 0.43 -14.57 -27.97
C ALA A 133 -0.73 -13.78 -28.58
N TRP A 134 -0.48 -12.56 -29.07
CA TRP A 134 -1.46 -11.76 -29.81
C TRP A 134 -2.03 -12.51 -31.03
N LYS A 135 -1.17 -13.16 -31.84
CA LYS A 135 -1.58 -13.95 -33.02
C LYS A 135 -2.45 -15.16 -32.69
N LYS A 136 -2.47 -15.63 -31.44
CA LYS A 136 -3.40 -16.67 -30.95
C LYS A 136 -4.75 -16.09 -30.49
N GLY A 137 -4.87 -14.77 -30.44
CA GLY A 137 -6.09 -14.02 -30.09
C GLY A 137 -6.07 -13.38 -28.71
N PHE A 138 -5.07 -13.67 -27.88
CA PHE A 138 -4.99 -13.21 -26.50
C PHE A 138 -4.39 -11.80 -26.43
N THR A 139 -5.11 -10.88 -25.79
CA THR A 139 -4.86 -9.44 -25.76
C THR A 139 -5.16 -8.80 -24.40
N GLY A 140 -5.45 -9.59 -23.36
CA GLY A 140 -5.80 -9.16 -22.01
C GLY A 140 -7.31 -9.06 -21.76
N LYS A 141 -8.13 -9.49 -22.72
CA LYS A 141 -9.54 -9.10 -22.82
C LYS A 141 -10.37 -9.61 -21.64
N GLY A 142 -10.98 -8.68 -20.91
CA GLY A 142 -11.81 -8.99 -19.75
C GLY A 142 -11.02 -9.35 -18.48
N VAL A 143 -9.69 -9.21 -18.51
CA VAL A 143 -8.86 -9.15 -17.30
C VAL A 143 -8.80 -7.69 -16.84
N VAL A 144 -8.76 -7.50 -15.53
CA VAL A 144 -8.68 -6.18 -14.89
C VAL A 144 -7.36 -6.06 -14.14
N VAL A 145 -6.53 -5.08 -14.51
CA VAL A 145 -5.24 -4.79 -13.87
C VAL A 145 -5.33 -3.46 -13.14
N THR A 146 -4.68 -3.33 -11.98
CA THR A 146 -4.47 -2.03 -11.32
C THR A 146 -3.00 -1.78 -11.03
N ILE A 147 -2.60 -0.51 -11.14
CA ILE A 147 -1.26 -0.01 -10.82
C ILE A 147 -1.30 0.64 -9.44
N LEU A 148 -0.52 0.17 -8.47
CA LEU A 148 -0.49 0.73 -7.10
C LEU A 148 0.71 1.69 -6.98
N ASP A 149 0.49 3.01 -7.12
CA ASP A 149 1.59 3.94 -7.42
C ASP A 149 1.25 5.43 -7.13
N ASP A 150 1.82 6.39 -7.85
CA ASP A 150 1.57 7.84 -7.75
C ASP A 150 0.22 8.30 -8.38
N GLY A 151 -0.39 7.47 -9.22
CA GLY A 151 -1.70 7.67 -9.84
C GLY A 151 -1.77 7.19 -11.28
N ILE A 152 -2.89 7.46 -11.94
CA ILE A 152 -3.08 7.19 -13.39
C ILE A 152 -3.84 8.35 -14.01
N GLN A 153 -3.36 8.91 -15.12
CA GLN A 153 -4.05 9.97 -15.84
C GLN A 153 -5.26 9.38 -16.62
N PRO A 154 -6.52 9.52 -16.16
CA PRO A 154 -7.64 8.72 -16.69
C PRO A 154 -8.12 9.20 -18.07
N ASN A 155 -7.85 10.47 -18.39
CA ASN A 155 -8.19 11.10 -19.67
C ASN A 155 -7.09 10.95 -20.73
N HIS A 156 -5.97 10.28 -20.43
CA HIS A 156 -4.86 10.12 -21.38
C HIS A 156 -5.39 9.46 -22.68
N PRO A 157 -5.07 9.98 -23.89
CA PRO A 157 -5.66 9.50 -25.15
C PRO A 157 -5.53 7.99 -25.36
N ASP A 158 -4.41 7.45 -24.88
CA ASP A 158 -4.01 6.05 -25.02
C ASP A 158 -4.48 5.14 -23.86
N LEU A 159 -5.09 5.69 -22.81
CA LEU A 159 -5.63 4.92 -21.67
C LEU A 159 -7.16 5.02 -21.54
N ALA A 160 -7.77 6.14 -21.97
CA ALA A 160 -9.18 6.47 -21.72
C ALA A 160 -10.23 5.54 -22.40
N GLU A 161 -9.82 4.64 -23.29
CA GLU A 161 -10.65 3.53 -23.81
C GLU A 161 -10.71 2.36 -22.81
N ASN A 162 -9.58 2.05 -22.17
CA ASN A 162 -9.37 0.91 -21.28
C ASN A 162 -9.51 1.25 -19.79
N TYR A 163 -9.53 2.54 -19.43
CA TYR A 163 -9.61 3.00 -18.04
C TYR A 163 -10.85 2.48 -17.31
N ASP A 164 -10.64 1.93 -16.11
CA ASP A 164 -11.66 1.33 -15.26
C ASP A 164 -11.70 2.01 -13.86
N PRO A 165 -12.77 2.77 -13.54
CA PRO A 165 -12.92 3.39 -12.22
C PRO A 165 -13.25 2.39 -11.11
N LEU A 166 -13.61 1.13 -11.41
CA LEU A 166 -13.75 0.08 -10.40
C LEU A 166 -12.41 -0.62 -10.08
N ALA A 167 -11.39 -0.37 -10.89
CA ALA A 167 -10.00 -0.78 -10.65
C ALA A 167 -9.14 0.36 -10.06
N SER A 168 -9.75 1.50 -9.71
CA SER A 168 -9.05 2.75 -9.37
C SER A 168 -9.55 3.39 -8.09
N TYR A 169 -8.67 4.11 -7.39
CA TYR A 169 -9.02 4.90 -6.19
C TYR A 169 -7.88 5.86 -5.80
N ASP A 170 -8.17 7.02 -5.21
CA ASP A 170 -7.17 7.86 -4.56
C ASP A 170 -7.19 7.63 -3.04
N VAL A 171 -6.17 6.95 -2.53
CA VAL A 171 -6.01 6.69 -1.09
C VAL A 171 -5.36 7.88 -0.37
N ASN A 172 -4.60 8.73 -1.08
CA ASN A 172 -3.97 9.92 -0.51
C ASN A 172 -5.00 11.05 -0.27
N SER A 173 -5.97 11.23 -1.17
CA SER A 173 -7.07 12.20 -1.06
C SER A 173 -8.36 11.59 -0.46
N ASN A 174 -8.49 10.25 -0.47
CA ASN A 174 -9.66 9.48 -0.05
C ASN A 174 -10.92 9.76 -0.91
N ASP A 175 -10.77 9.64 -2.23
CA ASP A 175 -11.85 9.80 -3.21
C ASP A 175 -11.61 8.90 -4.46
N PRO A 176 -12.51 8.82 -5.45
CA PRO A 176 -12.41 7.85 -6.55
C PRO A 176 -11.61 8.32 -7.79
N ASP A 177 -11.01 9.52 -7.79
CA ASP A 177 -10.26 10.05 -8.94
C ASP A 177 -8.74 9.90 -8.75
N PRO A 178 -8.08 8.91 -9.38
CA PRO A 178 -6.65 8.62 -9.18
C PRO A 178 -5.73 9.56 -9.98
N THR A 179 -6.23 10.70 -10.48
CA THR A 179 -5.47 11.64 -11.31
C THR A 179 -4.23 12.16 -10.57
N PRO A 180 -3.02 12.03 -11.13
CA PRO A 180 -1.79 12.54 -10.51
C PRO A 180 -1.79 14.05 -10.31
N GLN A 181 -1.18 14.54 -9.23
CA GLN A 181 -1.01 15.98 -9.00
C GLN A 181 0.25 16.50 -9.69
N ASP A 182 0.13 17.62 -10.42
CA ASP A 182 1.23 18.17 -11.24
C ASP A 182 2.30 18.89 -10.41
N ASN A 183 3.25 18.10 -9.90
CA ASN A 183 4.49 18.55 -9.26
C ASN A 183 5.74 18.30 -10.15
N GLY A 184 5.56 17.71 -11.32
CA GLY A 184 6.62 17.25 -12.22
C GLY A 184 7.16 15.83 -11.94
N ASP A 185 6.88 15.26 -10.77
CA ASP A 185 7.36 13.95 -10.34
C ASP A 185 6.34 12.83 -10.58
N ASN A 186 5.06 13.08 -10.30
CA ASN A 186 3.96 12.10 -10.32
C ASN A 186 3.52 11.65 -11.74
N LYS A 187 4.38 10.88 -12.41
CA LYS A 187 4.17 10.35 -13.78
C LYS A 187 4.37 8.85 -13.90
N HIS A 188 4.76 8.19 -12.81
CA HIS A 188 5.28 6.84 -12.78
C HIS A 188 4.18 5.79 -12.97
N GLY A 189 3.07 5.89 -12.23
CA GLY A 189 1.92 4.99 -12.38
C GLY A 189 1.21 5.12 -13.73
N THR A 190 1.22 6.33 -14.30
CA THR A 190 0.71 6.57 -15.66
C THR A 190 1.57 5.85 -16.71
N ARG A 191 2.90 5.95 -16.63
CA ARG A 191 3.85 5.21 -17.50
C ARG A 191 3.64 3.69 -17.39
N CYS A 192 3.55 3.18 -16.17
CA CYS A 192 3.28 1.77 -15.87
C CYS A 192 1.95 1.28 -16.49
N ALA A 193 0.89 2.10 -16.43
CA ALA A 193 -0.41 1.75 -17.00
C ALA A 193 -0.37 1.58 -18.53
N GLY A 194 0.43 2.38 -19.23
CA GLY A 194 0.61 2.26 -20.68
C GLY A 194 1.28 0.95 -21.10
N GLU A 195 2.28 0.48 -20.35
CA GLU A 195 2.95 -0.79 -20.65
C GLU A 195 1.99 -1.99 -20.59
N VAL A 196 1.00 -1.91 -19.68
CA VAL A 196 -0.07 -2.90 -19.59
C VAL A 196 -1.09 -2.73 -20.72
N ALA A 197 -1.68 -1.54 -20.84
CA ALA A 197 -2.96 -1.35 -21.54
C ALA A 197 -3.08 -0.06 -22.36
N ALA A 198 -1.97 0.51 -22.86
CA ALA A 198 -2.03 1.44 -23.98
C ALA A 198 -2.79 0.80 -25.18
N VAL A 199 -3.56 1.60 -25.92
CA VAL A 199 -4.58 1.15 -26.86
C VAL A 199 -3.99 0.89 -28.24
N ALA A 200 -4.25 -0.30 -28.80
CA ALA A 200 -3.76 -0.64 -30.14
C ALA A 200 -4.57 0.03 -31.26
N GLY A 201 -3.88 0.57 -32.27
CA GLY A 201 -4.46 1.08 -33.51
C GLY A 201 -5.22 2.40 -33.35
N ASN A 202 -4.76 3.29 -32.47
CA ASN A 202 -5.29 4.64 -32.29
C ASN A 202 -4.43 5.74 -32.96
N ASP A 203 -3.29 5.35 -33.55
CA ASP A 203 -2.28 6.22 -34.17
C ASP A 203 -1.59 7.19 -33.17
N PHE A 204 -1.55 6.84 -31.89
CA PHE A 204 -0.97 7.62 -30.78
C PHE A 204 -0.01 6.76 -29.94
N CYS A 205 0.99 7.38 -29.30
CA CYS A 205 2.09 6.72 -28.56
C CYS A 205 2.52 5.33 -29.11
N GLY A 206 2.20 4.24 -28.40
CA GLY A 206 2.64 2.87 -28.72
C GLY A 206 1.50 1.88 -28.51
N VAL A 207 1.76 0.74 -27.85
CA VAL A 207 0.72 -0.23 -27.48
C VAL A 207 1.04 -0.96 -26.19
N GLY A 208 0.02 -1.27 -25.38
CA GLY A 208 0.17 -2.09 -24.18
C GLY A 208 0.31 -3.56 -24.52
N ILE A 209 1.07 -4.32 -23.73
CA ILE A 209 1.23 -5.78 -23.94
C ILE A 209 -0.12 -6.51 -23.86
N ALA A 210 -1.05 -5.98 -23.07
CA ALA A 210 -2.39 -6.49 -22.88
C ALA A 210 -3.45 -5.39 -23.18
N PHE A 211 -3.35 -4.79 -24.37
CA PHE A 211 -4.13 -3.63 -24.86
C PHE A 211 -5.67 -3.73 -24.89
N ASN A 212 -6.26 -4.89 -24.56
CA ASN A 212 -7.71 -5.05 -24.34
C ASN A 212 -8.09 -5.32 -22.86
N SER A 213 -7.13 -5.19 -21.93
CA SER A 213 -7.38 -5.25 -20.49
C SER A 213 -8.10 -3.99 -20.01
N SER A 214 -8.92 -4.12 -18.99
CA SER A 214 -9.32 -2.98 -18.18
C SER A 214 -8.14 -2.56 -17.28
N ILE A 215 -7.81 -1.27 -17.25
CA ILE A 215 -6.69 -0.74 -16.48
C ILE A 215 -7.17 0.32 -15.48
N GLY A 216 -6.74 0.18 -14.23
CA GLY A 216 -6.94 1.19 -13.19
C GLY A 216 -5.64 1.58 -12.52
N GLY A 217 -5.73 2.55 -11.62
CA GLY A 217 -4.61 3.01 -10.82
C GLY A 217 -5.06 3.44 -9.44
N VAL A 218 -4.21 3.16 -8.45
CA VAL A 218 -4.40 3.56 -7.07
C VAL A 218 -3.35 4.59 -6.72
N ARG A 219 -3.76 5.86 -6.57
CA ARG A 219 -2.90 6.93 -6.07
C ARG A 219 -2.70 6.71 -4.57
N MET A 220 -1.50 6.24 -4.21
CA MET A 220 -1.13 5.91 -2.83
C MET A 220 0.30 6.35 -2.46
N LEU A 221 1.21 6.53 -3.42
CA LEU A 221 2.58 7.03 -3.18
C LEU A 221 2.69 8.56 -3.09
N ASP A 222 1.72 9.31 -3.63
CA ASP A 222 1.72 10.79 -3.68
C ASP A 222 1.21 11.39 -2.35
N GLY A 223 1.86 10.99 -1.26
CA GLY A 223 1.46 11.30 0.11
C GLY A 223 2.23 10.50 1.17
N VAL A 224 1.69 10.43 2.40
CA VAL A 224 2.29 9.65 3.48
C VAL A 224 1.79 8.20 3.41
N VAL A 225 2.65 7.29 2.94
CA VAL A 225 2.39 5.84 2.94
C VAL A 225 2.41 5.31 4.38
N THR A 226 1.51 4.37 4.68
CA THR A 226 1.38 3.66 5.97
C THR A 226 0.78 2.27 5.76
N ASP A 227 0.89 1.38 6.75
CA ASP A 227 0.27 0.04 6.77
C ASP A 227 -1.24 0.06 6.44
N GLU A 228 -2.00 1.11 6.80
CA GLU A 228 -3.40 1.26 6.37
C GLU A 228 -3.52 1.59 4.87
N VAL A 229 -2.72 2.53 4.37
CA VAL A 229 -2.71 2.98 2.97
C VAL A 229 -2.34 1.82 2.03
N GLU A 230 -1.30 1.07 2.39
CA GLU A 230 -0.86 -0.15 1.71
C GLU A 230 -1.95 -1.22 1.72
N ALA A 231 -2.53 -1.52 2.90
CA ALA A 231 -3.58 -2.52 3.03
C ALA A 231 -4.84 -2.18 2.24
N ARG A 232 -5.18 -0.89 2.12
CA ARG A 232 -6.30 -0.40 1.32
C ARG A 232 -6.02 -0.47 -0.18
N ALA A 233 -4.80 -0.17 -0.61
CA ALA A 233 -4.36 -0.31 -2.00
C ALA A 233 -4.36 -1.79 -2.44
N LEU A 234 -3.70 -2.66 -1.66
CA LEU A 234 -3.68 -4.12 -1.84
C LEU A 234 -5.08 -4.75 -1.74
N GLY A 235 -5.97 -4.15 -0.95
CA GLY A 235 -7.34 -4.59 -0.70
C GLY A 235 -8.41 -3.99 -1.63
N LEU A 236 -8.04 -3.21 -2.65
CA LEU A 236 -9.02 -2.56 -3.52
C LEU A 236 -9.76 -3.58 -4.39
N ASN A 237 -11.09 -3.67 -4.22
CA ASN A 237 -12.04 -4.41 -5.07
C ASN A 237 -11.58 -5.80 -5.57
N PRO A 238 -11.15 -6.72 -4.68
CA PRO A 238 -10.44 -7.96 -5.06
C PRO A 238 -11.30 -9.03 -5.75
N ASP A 239 -12.61 -8.86 -5.85
CA ASP A 239 -13.50 -9.71 -6.68
C ASP A 239 -13.74 -9.16 -8.11
N HIS A 240 -13.14 -8.00 -8.41
CA HIS A 240 -13.20 -7.29 -9.69
C HIS A 240 -11.79 -7.11 -10.30
N VAL A 241 -10.86 -6.55 -9.53
CA VAL A 241 -9.44 -6.49 -9.90
C VAL A 241 -8.84 -7.90 -9.91
N HIS A 242 -8.09 -8.23 -10.97
CA HIS A 242 -7.47 -9.53 -11.13
C HIS A 242 -5.98 -9.52 -10.79
N ILE A 243 -5.28 -8.48 -11.24
CA ILE A 243 -3.83 -8.35 -11.10
C ILE A 243 -3.52 -6.96 -10.52
N TYR A 244 -2.62 -6.92 -9.55
CA TYR A 244 -2.10 -5.72 -8.91
C TYR A 244 -0.62 -5.63 -9.28
N SER A 245 -0.20 -4.55 -9.93
CA SER A 245 1.21 -4.26 -10.21
C SER A 245 1.70 -3.19 -9.24
N ALA A 246 2.83 -3.44 -8.59
CA ALA A 246 3.45 -2.50 -7.66
C ALA A 246 4.97 -2.47 -7.84
N SER A 247 5.54 -1.29 -7.64
CA SER A 247 6.95 -1.00 -7.93
C SER A 247 7.63 -0.21 -6.79
N TRP A 248 7.16 -0.44 -5.57
CA TRP A 248 7.58 0.25 -4.33
C TRP A 248 7.88 -0.76 -3.22
N GLY A 249 8.64 -0.33 -2.21
CA GLY A 249 9.07 -1.13 -1.07
C GLY A 249 9.79 -0.25 -0.04
N PRO A 250 10.70 -0.82 0.77
CA PRO A 250 11.61 -0.08 1.65
C PRO A 250 12.58 0.83 0.86
N GLU A 251 13.44 1.59 1.55
CA GLU A 251 14.53 2.32 0.87
C GLU A 251 15.55 1.35 0.26
N ASP A 252 15.64 1.32 -1.07
CA ASP A 252 16.64 0.61 -1.89
C ASP A 252 18.09 1.11 -1.63
N ASP A 253 18.64 0.94 -0.43
CA ASP A 253 19.75 1.73 0.11
C ASP A 253 21.02 0.95 0.50
N GLY A 254 20.97 -0.38 0.49
CA GLY A 254 22.06 -1.28 0.90
C GLY A 254 22.17 -1.50 2.42
N LYS A 255 21.23 -1.00 3.23
CA LYS A 255 21.25 -1.04 4.72
C LYS A 255 19.88 -1.39 5.35
N THR A 256 18.76 -1.08 4.71
CA THR A 256 17.42 -1.25 5.26
C THR A 256 16.99 -2.72 5.27
N VAL A 257 16.14 -3.12 6.22
CA VAL A 257 15.49 -4.44 6.28
C VAL A 257 14.11 -4.18 6.86
N ASP A 258 13.09 -4.21 6.03
CA ASP A 258 11.70 -3.88 6.41
C ASP A 258 10.71 -4.53 5.44
N GLY A 259 9.40 -4.49 5.74
CA GLY A 259 8.40 -5.20 4.95
C GLY A 259 6.95 -4.86 5.30
N PRO A 260 5.98 -5.60 4.74
CA PRO A 260 4.56 -5.32 4.95
C PRO A 260 4.18 -5.41 6.42
N GLY A 261 3.55 -4.32 6.90
CA GLY A 261 2.99 -4.23 8.24
C GLY A 261 1.84 -5.22 8.48
N ARG A 262 1.21 -5.15 9.65
CA ARG A 262 0.19 -6.12 10.07
C ARG A 262 -1.03 -6.10 9.16
N LEU A 263 -1.41 -4.92 8.66
CA LEU A 263 -2.56 -4.73 7.78
C LEU A 263 -2.20 -5.10 6.33
N ALA A 264 -1.05 -4.69 5.81
CA ALA A 264 -0.58 -5.03 4.46
C ALA A 264 -0.36 -6.56 4.31
N LYS A 265 0.32 -7.19 5.30
CA LYS A 265 0.47 -8.66 5.41
C LYS A 265 -0.90 -9.35 5.45
N ARG A 266 -1.91 -8.74 6.10
CA ARG A 266 -3.29 -9.26 6.10
C ARG A 266 -3.99 -9.06 4.75
N ALA A 267 -3.78 -7.93 4.08
CA ALA A 267 -4.36 -7.64 2.78
C ALA A 267 -3.84 -8.59 1.69
N PHE A 268 -2.54 -8.93 1.68
CA PHE A 268 -1.99 -10.00 0.85
C PHE A 268 -2.69 -11.34 1.13
N ILE A 269 -2.82 -11.74 2.41
CA ILE A 269 -3.47 -13.00 2.80
C ILE A 269 -4.96 -13.06 2.40
N ASP A 270 -5.70 -11.97 2.55
CA ASP A 270 -7.10 -11.92 2.11
C ASP A 270 -7.24 -11.80 0.59
N GLY A 271 -6.30 -11.13 -0.09
CA GLY A 271 -6.19 -11.10 -1.55
C GLY A 271 -6.00 -12.51 -2.12
N ILE A 272 -4.99 -13.26 -1.66
CA ILE A 272 -4.70 -14.62 -2.16
C ILE A 272 -5.72 -15.69 -1.70
N LYS A 273 -6.46 -15.48 -0.60
CA LYS A 273 -7.49 -16.43 -0.11
C LYS A 273 -8.92 -16.12 -0.60
N LYS A 274 -9.29 -14.85 -0.74
CA LYS A 274 -10.67 -14.43 -1.09
C LYS A 274 -10.78 -13.83 -2.49
N GLY A 275 -9.76 -13.11 -2.95
CA GLY A 275 -9.75 -12.43 -4.24
C GLY A 275 -10.03 -13.35 -5.43
N ARG A 276 -10.50 -12.76 -6.52
CA ARG A 276 -10.97 -13.44 -7.74
C ARG A 276 -11.92 -14.60 -7.42
N ARG A 277 -12.81 -14.40 -6.44
CA ARG A 277 -13.83 -15.36 -5.94
C ARG A 277 -13.21 -16.66 -5.41
N GLY A 278 -12.15 -16.53 -4.62
CA GLY A 278 -11.40 -17.62 -4.01
C GLY A 278 -10.35 -18.26 -4.93
N LYS A 279 -9.93 -17.60 -6.01
CA LYS A 279 -8.76 -18.00 -6.84
C LYS A 279 -7.46 -17.33 -6.37
N GLY A 280 -7.59 -16.25 -5.61
CA GLY A 280 -6.52 -15.37 -5.18
C GLY A 280 -6.20 -14.29 -6.20
N SER A 281 -6.10 -13.06 -5.73
CA SER A 281 -5.47 -11.92 -6.42
C SER A 281 -4.04 -12.27 -6.83
N ILE A 282 -3.59 -11.75 -7.98
CA ILE A 282 -2.19 -11.88 -8.41
C ILE A 282 -1.49 -10.55 -8.11
N PHE A 283 -0.50 -10.57 -7.22
CA PHE A 283 0.33 -9.42 -6.92
C PHE A 283 1.66 -9.58 -7.66
N VAL A 284 2.01 -8.62 -8.53
CA VAL A 284 3.28 -8.59 -9.29
C VAL A 284 4.11 -7.44 -8.77
N TRP A 285 5.39 -7.70 -8.49
CA TRP A 285 6.24 -6.77 -7.73
C TRP A 285 7.61 -6.58 -8.37
N ALA A 286 8.09 -5.34 -8.45
CA ALA A 286 9.44 -5.03 -8.92
C ALA A 286 10.49 -5.41 -7.86
N SER A 287 11.60 -6.03 -8.26
CA SER A 287 12.63 -6.56 -7.33
C SER A 287 13.60 -5.51 -6.75
N GLY A 288 13.19 -4.25 -6.57
CA GLY A 288 14.05 -3.15 -6.10
C GLY A 288 15.07 -2.62 -7.13
N ASN A 289 15.68 -1.47 -6.82
CA ASN A 289 16.65 -0.74 -7.66
C ASN A 289 18.00 -0.49 -6.94
N GLY A 290 18.22 -1.11 -5.78
CA GLY A 290 19.38 -0.94 -4.91
C GLY A 290 20.70 -1.56 -5.40
N GLY A 291 20.76 -2.11 -6.62
CA GLY A 291 21.93 -2.82 -7.15
C GLY A 291 23.24 -2.04 -7.18
N ARG A 292 23.20 -0.70 -7.24
CA ARG A 292 24.38 0.19 -7.12
C ARG A 292 24.86 0.42 -5.67
N ARG A 293 24.18 -0.19 -4.70
CA ARG A 293 24.43 -0.03 -3.26
C ARG A 293 24.68 -1.38 -2.56
N ASP A 294 24.88 -2.44 -3.37
CA ASP A 294 25.02 -3.83 -2.96
C ASP A 294 23.82 -4.35 -2.14
N ASP A 295 22.61 -3.93 -2.52
CA ASP A 295 21.38 -4.39 -1.85
C ASP A 295 20.88 -5.76 -2.33
N ASN A 296 20.02 -6.37 -1.52
CA ASN A 296 19.50 -7.72 -1.69
C ASN A 296 18.00 -7.75 -1.37
N CYS A 297 17.18 -7.98 -2.39
CA CYS A 297 15.72 -8.00 -2.29
C CYS A 297 15.11 -9.10 -1.38
N ASN A 298 15.89 -9.98 -0.73
CA ASN A 298 15.37 -10.76 0.40
C ASN A 298 15.29 -9.94 1.72
N CYS A 299 15.89 -8.74 1.77
CA CYS A 299 15.76 -7.76 2.85
C CYS A 299 14.49 -6.88 2.71
N ASP A 300 13.88 -6.87 1.53
CA ASP A 300 12.56 -6.30 1.28
C ASP A 300 11.47 -7.36 1.53
N GLY A 301 10.66 -7.17 2.56
CA GLY A 301 9.58 -8.09 2.90
C GLY A 301 8.41 -8.14 1.91
N TYR A 302 8.32 -7.20 0.95
CA TYR A 302 7.31 -7.23 -0.10
C TYR A 302 7.70 -8.22 -1.20
N THR A 303 8.89 -8.09 -1.80
CA THR A 303 9.38 -9.06 -2.80
C THR A 303 9.80 -10.40 -2.19
N ASN A 304 10.24 -10.44 -0.93
CA ASN A 304 10.50 -11.66 -0.14
C ASN A 304 9.21 -12.40 0.31
N SER A 305 8.02 -11.92 -0.09
CA SER A 305 6.74 -12.55 0.19
C SER A 305 6.44 -13.71 -0.77
N ILE A 306 5.85 -14.80 -0.27
CA ILE A 306 5.34 -15.88 -1.15
C ILE A 306 4.11 -15.45 -1.95
N TYR A 307 3.40 -14.41 -1.51
CA TYR A 307 2.15 -13.95 -2.11
C TYR A 307 2.36 -13.04 -3.33
N THR A 308 3.57 -12.53 -3.50
CA THR A 308 3.99 -11.72 -4.64
C THR A 308 4.66 -12.56 -5.71
N LEU A 309 4.61 -12.08 -6.94
CA LEU A 309 5.37 -12.55 -8.07
C LEU A 309 6.49 -11.54 -8.31
N SER A 310 7.64 -11.75 -7.65
CA SER A 310 8.81 -10.86 -7.73
C SER A 310 9.47 -10.96 -9.11
N ILE A 311 9.67 -9.81 -9.74
CA ILE A 311 10.13 -9.65 -11.13
C ILE A 311 11.31 -8.69 -11.17
N SER A 312 12.39 -9.14 -11.84
CA SER A 312 13.58 -8.32 -12.09
C SER A 312 13.77 -7.98 -13.56
N SER A 313 14.84 -7.25 -13.89
CA SER A 313 15.07 -6.65 -15.22
C SER A 313 16.26 -7.23 -15.99
N ALA A 314 16.09 -7.41 -17.30
CA ALA A 314 17.19 -7.57 -18.24
C ALA A 314 17.34 -6.33 -19.14
N THR A 315 18.58 -6.00 -19.52
CA THR A 315 18.85 -4.97 -20.54
C THR A 315 18.47 -5.45 -21.95
N GLN A 316 18.43 -4.54 -22.93
CA GLN A 316 18.31 -4.88 -24.34
C GLN A 316 19.40 -5.86 -24.82
N SER A 317 20.61 -5.75 -24.28
CA SER A 317 21.72 -6.69 -24.53
C SER A 317 21.72 -7.96 -23.66
N GLY A 318 20.65 -8.22 -22.90
CA GLY A 318 20.46 -9.46 -22.13
C GLY A 318 21.39 -9.61 -20.92
N THR A 319 21.93 -8.51 -20.39
CA THR A 319 22.81 -8.48 -19.22
C THR A 319 22.10 -7.94 -17.98
N LYS A 320 22.73 -8.05 -16.81
CA LYS A 320 22.29 -7.36 -15.59
C LYS A 320 22.31 -5.83 -15.79
N PRO A 321 21.22 -5.09 -15.53
CA PRO A 321 21.26 -3.64 -15.42
C PRO A 321 21.83 -3.19 -14.06
N TRP A 322 22.40 -1.98 -14.01
CA TRP A 322 23.15 -1.47 -12.86
C TRP A 322 22.33 -1.29 -11.58
N TYR A 323 21.01 -1.18 -11.68
CA TYR A 323 20.09 -1.02 -10.55
C TYR A 323 19.59 -2.37 -9.99
N LEU A 324 19.81 -3.49 -10.68
CA LEU A 324 19.24 -4.78 -10.28
C LEU A 324 19.81 -5.32 -8.97
N GLU A 325 18.92 -5.66 -8.04
CA GLU A 325 19.23 -6.41 -6.81
C GLU A 325 19.19 -7.92 -7.05
N GLU A 326 20.02 -8.66 -6.31
CA GLU A 326 20.15 -10.11 -6.47
C GLU A 326 19.66 -10.83 -5.21
N CYS A 327 18.61 -11.64 -5.33
CA CYS A 327 18.01 -12.35 -4.21
C CYS A 327 17.38 -13.68 -4.66
N SER A 328 16.89 -14.48 -3.71
CA SER A 328 16.31 -15.81 -4.01
C SER A 328 14.78 -15.83 -4.02
N SER A 329 14.12 -14.70 -3.79
CA SER A 329 12.68 -14.52 -3.96
C SER A 329 12.26 -14.24 -5.40
N THR A 330 13.13 -13.62 -6.21
CA THR A 330 12.92 -13.30 -7.63
C THR A 330 12.51 -14.55 -8.43
N LEU A 331 11.30 -14.51 -9.02
CA LEU A 331 10.74 -15.65 -9.74
C LEU A 331 11.13 -15.65 -11.22
N ALA A 332 11.15 -14.47 -11.86
CA ALA A 332 11.43 -14.31 -13.28
C ALA A 332 11.90 -12.89 -13.63
N THR A 333 12.11 -12.66 -14.92
CA THR A 333 12.59 -11.39 -15.46
C THR A 333 11.78 -10.96 -16.68
N THR A 334 11.67 -9.65 -16.87
CA THR A 334 11.23 -9.02 -18.12
C THR A 334 12.27 -7.99 -18.55
N TYR A 335 12.08 -7.37 -19.72
CA TYR A 335 13.00 -6.33 -20.19
C TYR A 335 12.78 -4.98 -19.48
N SER A 336 13.85 -4.19 -19.38
CA SER A 336 13.84 -2.77 -19.01
C SER A 336 15.10 -2.07 -19.55
N SER A 337 15.26 -0.79 -19.22
CA SER A 337 16.43 0.06 -19.46
C SER A 337 17.78 -0.58 -19.08
N GLY A 338 18.85 -0.22 -19.80
CA GLY A 338 20.21 -0.68 -19.51
C GLY A 338 21.25 0.44 -19.37
N SER A 339 22.39 0.27 -20.04
CA SER A 339 23.46 1.26 -20.04
C SER A 339 23.23 2.34 -21.09
N LEU A 340 23.28 3.61 -20.68
CA LEU A 340 23.07 4.76 -21.55
C LEU A 340 23.98 4.71 -22.79
N GLY A 341 23.40 4.78 -23.99
CA GLY A 341 24.14 4.72 -25.26
C GLY A 341 24.57 3.31 -25.70
N ARG A 342 24.18 2.26 -24.96
CA ARG A 342 24.34 0.84 -25.34
C ARG A 342 23.00 0.12 -25.45
N ASP A 343 22.10 0.36 -24.50
CA ASP A 343 20.78 -0.26 -24.42
C ASP A 343 19.69 0.83 -24.48
N GLU A 344 18.61 0.56 -25.20
CA GLU A 344 17.41 1.39 -25.23
C GLU A 344 16.59 1.26 -23.94
N ASN A 345 15.72 2.24 -23.70
CA ASN A 345 14.82 2.30 -22.55
C ASN A 345 13.43 1.72 -22.88
N ILE A 346 12.52 1.76 -21.91
CA ILE A 346 11.11 1.46 -22.15
C ILE A 346 10.38 2.66 -22.78
N VAL A 347 9.49 2.33 -23.71
CA VAL A 347 8.64 3.23 -24.50
C VAL A 347 7.20 3.00 -24.09
N THR A 348 6.52 4.04 -23.61
CA THR A 348 5.14 3.99 -23.06
C THR A 348 4.53 5.41 -23.09
N VAL A 349 3.33 5.57 -22.52
CA VAL A 349 2.66 6.86 -22.29
C VAL A 349 3.41 7.72 -21.25
N ASP A 350 3.11 9.00 -21.14
CA ASP A 350 3.61 9.89 -20.08
C ASP A 350 2.50 10.79 -19.52
N MET A 351 2.72 11.36 -18.34
CA MET A 351 1.74 12.22 -17.66
C MET A 351 1.91 13.69 -18.07
N ASP A 352 0.80 14.36 -18.40
CA ASP A 352 0.74 15.81 -18.61
C ASP A 352 -0.63 16.38 -18.23
N THR A 353 -0.74 17.06 -17.09
CA THR A 353 -2.03 17.62 -16.65
C THR A 353 -2.47 18.83 -17.49
N SER A 354 -1.56 19.51 -18.19
CA SER A 354 -1.94 20.60 -19.09
C SER A 354 -2.79 20.12 -20.28
N TYR A 355 -2.86 18.81 -20.51
CA TYR A 355 -3.81 18.20 -21.43
C TYR A 355 -5.28 18.38 -21.00
N PHE A 356 -5.60 18.46 -19.70
CA PHE A 356 -6.96 18.76 -19.23
C PHE A 356 -7.46 20.11 -19.77
N GLU A 357 -6.69 21.19 -19.55
CA GLU A 357 -7.00 22.52 -20.11
C GLU A 357 -7.00 22.53 -21.66
N SER A 358 -6.10 21.76 -22.28
CA SER A 358 -6.00 21.68 -23.74
C SER A 358 -7.23 21.02 -24.36
N LEU A 359 -7.76 19.97 -23.71
CA LEU A 359 -8.98 19.28 -24.09
C LEU A 359 -10.22 20.20 -23.98
N GLU A 360 -10.34 21.01 -22.91
CA GLU A 360 -11.39 22.02 -22.78
C GLU A 360 -11.33 23.08 -23.90
N LYS A 361 -10.12 23.46 -24.32
CA LYS A 361 -9.87 24.41 -25.43
C LYS A 361 -10.04 23.75 -26.81
N GLY A 362 -10.34 22.46 -26.88
CA GLY A 362 -10.49 21.70 -28.13
C GLY A 362 -9.18 21.53 -28.91
N TRP A 363 -8.04 21.59 -28.24
CA TRP A 363 -6.72 21.38 -28.84
C TRP A 363 -6.41 19.86 -28.95
N PRO A 364 -5.69 19.42 -29.99
CA PRO A 364 -5.29 18.03 -30.12
C PRO A 364 -4.25 17.65 -29.04
N PRO A 365 -4.16 16.37 -28.65
CA PRO A 365 -3.13 15.89 -27.73
C PRO A 365 -1.72 16.01 -28.33
N ASP A 366 -0.75 16.43 -27.52
CA ASP A 366 0.65 16.54 -27.91
C ASP A 366 1.44 15.27 -27.53
N ALA A 367 1.66 14.40 -28.51
CA ALA A 367 2.44 13.18 -28.36
C ALA A 367 3.92 13.41 -27.98
N SER A 368 4.45 14.64 -28.06
CA SER A 368 5.80 14.96 -27.58
C SER A 368 5.87 15.21 -26.07
N ARG A 369 4.71 15.32 -25.41
CA ARG A 369 4.55 15.49 -23.95
C ARG A 369 3.85 14.30 -23.29
N LEU A 370 2.89 13.69 -24.00
CA LEU A 370 2.08 12.56 -23.54
C LEU A 370 2.68 11.17 -23.86
N CYS A 371 3.85 11.08 -24.50
CA CYS A 371 4.51 9.81 -24.79
C CYS A 371 5.99 9.87 -24.36
N THR A 372 6.52 8.77 -23.85
CA THR A 372 7.90 8.67 -23.36
C THR A 372 8.72 7.58 -24.03
N LYS A 373 10.04 7.79 -24.05
CA LYS A 373 11.07 6.81 -24.43
C LYS A 373 12.16 6.69 -23.37
N SER A 374 11.82 7.01 -22.13
CA SER A 374 12.75 7.11 -21.00
C SER A 374 12.10 6.64 -19.70
N HIS A 375 11.34 5.54 -19.76
CA HIS A 375 10.99 4.78 -18.56
C HIS A 375 12.03 3.67 -18.30
N THR A 376 12.31 3.41 -17.03
CA THR A 376 13.57 2.81 -16.54
C THR A 376 13.37 2.12 -15.18
N GLY A 377 14.33 1.27 -14.79
CA GLY A 377 14.32 0.58 -13.49
C GLY A 377 13.55 -0.75 -13.51
N THR A 378 13.60 -1.50 -12.40
CA THR A 378 12.75 -2.70 -12.20
C THR A 378 11.26 -2.36 -12.18
N SER A 379 10.95 -1.10 -11.90
CA SER A 379 9.60 -0.55 -11.84
C SER A 379 8.81 -0.64 -13.15
N ALA A 380 9.48 -0.68 -14.31
CA ALA A 380 8.87 -0.95 -15.62
C ALA A 380 8.74 -2.46 -15.91
N SER A 381 9.62 -3.28 -15.33
CA SER A 381 9.60 -4.73 -15.53
C SER A 381 8.36 -5.39 -14.90
N ALA A 382 7.86 -4.88 -13.76
CA ALA A 382 6.67 -5.42 -13.10
C ALA A 382 5.35 -5.19 -13.89
N PRO A 383 5.03 -3.99 -14.41
CA PRO A 383 3.90 -3.76 -15.34
C PRO A 383 3.93 -4.68 -16.56
N ILE A 384 5.09 -4.83 -17.20
CA ILE A 384 5.28 -5.76 -18.32
C ILE A 384 4.92 -7.20 -17.92
N ALA A 385 5.37 -7.66 -16.75
CA ALA A 385 5.02 -8.99 -16.24
C ALA A 385 3.53 -9.14 -15.88
N ALA A 386 2.91 -8.10 -15.29
CA ALA A 386 1.48 -8.06 -15.00
C ALA A 386 0.64 -8.17 -16.28
N ALA A 387 1.07 -7.52 -17.36
CA ALA A 387 0.44 -7.60 -18.67
C ALA A 387 0.57 -9.01 -19.29
N ILE A 388 1.74 -9.65 -19.22
CA ILE A 388 1.90 -11.04 -19.67
C ILE A 388 1.04 -12.00 -18.83
N CYS A 389 0.92 -11.76 -17.51
CA CYS A 389 -0.01 -12.50 -16.65
C CYS A 389 -1.49 -12.27 -17.04
N ALA A 390 -1.85 -11.09 -17.58
CA ALA A 390 -3.19 -10.82 -18.11
C ALA A 390 -3.48 -11.65 -19.38
N LEU A 391 -2.51 -11.81 -20.29
CA LEU A 391 -2.65 -12.69 -21.46
C LEU A 391 -2.90 -14.15 -21.03
N ALA A 392 -2.17 -14.63 -20.03
CA ALA A 392 -2.37 -15.97 -19.46
C ALA A 392 -3.71 -16.13 -18.70
N LEU A 393 -4.21 -15.06 -18.05
CA LEU A 393 -5.54 -15.07 -17.43
C LEU A 393 -6.69 -15.01 -18.44
N GLU A 394 -6.53 -14.39 -19.61
CA GLU A 394 -7.51 -14.49 -20.70
C GLU A 394 -7.57 -15.93 -21.24
N ALA A 395 -6.40 -16.57 -21.45
CA ALA A 395 -6.29 -17.95 -21.87
C ALA A 395 -6.89 -18.94 -20.86
N ASN A 396 -6.75 -18.69 -19.56
CA ASN A 396 -7.38 -19.49 -18.52
C ASN A 396 -7.79 -18.65 -17.30
N PRO A 397 -9.04 -18.15 -17.23
CA PRO A 397 -9.50 -17.34 -16.10
C PRO A 397 -9.65 -18.14 -14.80
N ASN A 398 -9.39 -19.45 -14.79
CA ASN A 398 -9.46 -20.31 -13.60
C ASN A 398 -8.14 -20.52 -12.87
N LEU A 399 -7.01 -20.05 -13.41
CA LEU A 399 -5.71 -20.07 -12.73
C LEU A 399 -5.80 -19.39 -11.35
N THR A 400 -5.33 -20.07 -10.32
CA THR A 400 -5.07 -19.46 -9.00
C THR A 400 -3.78 -18.63 -9.01
N TRP A 401 -3.54 -17.88 -7.93
CA TRP A 401 -2.27 -17.15 -7.75
C TRP A 401 -1.03 -18.07 -7.83
N ARG A 402 -1.10 -19.27 -7.24
CA ARG A 402 -0.06 -20.32 -7.34
C ARG A 402 0.06 -20.91 -8.74
N ASP A 403 -1.05 -21.10 -9.46
CA ASP A 403 -0.99 -21.61 -10.83
C ASP A 403 -0.22 -20.65 -11.75
N MET A 404 -0.38 -19.34 -11.56
CA MET A 404 0.39 -18.34 -12.33
C MET A 404 1.89 -18.45 -12.02
N GLN A 405 2.28 -18.55 -10.74
CA GLN A 405 3.69 -18.76 -10.37
C GLN A 405 4.25 -20.08 -10.96
N HIS A 406 3.50 -21.20 -10.88
CA HIS A 406 3.90 -22.47 -11.50
C HIS A 406 4.06 -22.39 -13.02
N ILE A 407 3.23 -21.60 -13.70
CA ILE A 407 3.33 -21.37 -15.15
C ILE A 407 4.62 -20.60 -15.44
N VAL A 408 4.87 -19.46 -14.78
CA VAL A 408 6.09 -18.65 -14.96
C VAL A 408 7.37 -19.47 -14.77
N VAL A 409 7.44 -20.28 -13.69
CA VAL A 409 8.58 -21.19 -13.40
C VAL A 409 8.83 -22.25 -14.49
N ARG A 410 7.86 -22.49 -15.39
CA ARG A 410 7.92 -23.51 -16.45
C ARG A 410 8.07 -22.93 -17.85
N THR A 411 7.83 -21.63 -18.03
CA THR A 411 7.81 -20.98 -19.35
C THR A 411 8.83 -19.85 -19.48
N SER A 412 9.39 -19.34 -18.39
CA SER A 412 10.54 -18.43 -18.45
C SER A 412 11.74 -19.12 -19.11
N ARG A 413 12.45 -18.36 -19.94
CA ARG A 413 13.58 -18.82 -20.76
C ARG A 413 14.89 -18.26 -20.22
N TYR A 414 15.88 -19.14 -20.05
CA TYR A 414 17.24 -18.73 -19.68
C TYR A 414 18.06 -18.33 -20.93
N GLU A 415 17.69 -18.81 -22.12
CA GLU A 415 18.46 -18.71 -23.36
C GLU A 415 18.75 -17.28 -23.85
N PRO A 416 17.85 -16.28 -23.68
CA PRO A 416 18.13 -14.88 -24.00
C PRO A 416 19.15 -14.24 -23.05
N LEU A 417 19.30 -14.79 -21.84
CA LEU A 417 20.08 -14.22 -20.73
C LEU A 417 21.29 -15.09 -20.34
N LYS A 418 21.53 -16.20 -21.03
CA LYS A 418 22.55 -17.23 -20.75
C LYS A 418 24.01 -16.72 -20.81
N ASN A 419 24.23 -15.55 -21.40
CA ASN A 419 25.56 -14.95 -21.58
C ASN A 419 26.00 -14.16 -20.32
N GLU A 420 25.05 -13.77 -19.47
CA GLU A 420 25.29 -13.19 -18.15
C GLU A 420 25.72 -14.27 -17.15
N ASN A 421 26.54 -13.92 -16.15
CA ASN A 421 27.03 -14.91 -15.19
C ASN A 421 26.06 -15.11 -14.00
N GLY A 422 26.23 -16.21 -13.26
CA GLY A 422 25.40 -16.54 -12.08
C GLY A 422 24.34 -17.62 -12.30
N TRP A 423 24.17 -18.12 -13.53
CA TRP A 423 23.30 -19.27 -13.82
C TRP A 423 23.82 -20.57 -13.19
N PHE A 424 22.93 -21.30 -12.52
CA PHE A 424 23.13 -22.68 -12.05
C PHE A 424 21.87 -23.52 -12.31
N THR A 425 21.99 -24.84 -12.29
CA THR A 425 20.85 -25.76 -12.50
C THR A 425 20.43 -26.37 -11.15
N ASN A 426 19.13 -26.35 -10.84
CA ASN A 426 18.59 -27.00 -9.64
C ASN A 426 18.41 -28.52 -9.83
N ALA A 427 18.13 -29.25 -8.75
CA ALA A 427 18.11 -30.72 -8.78
C ALA A 427 16.98 -31.33 -9.63
N VAL A 428 16.01 -30.53 -10.09
CA VAL A 428 14.96 -30.93 -11.05
C VAL A 428 15.18 -30.37 -12.46
N GLY A 429 16.41 -29.93 -12.77
CA GLY A 429 16.87 -29.62 -14.13
C GLY A 429 16.52 -28.22 -14.64
N ARG A 430 16.03 -27.31 -13.79
CA ARG A 430 15.76 -25.92 -14.19
C ARG A 430 16.99 -25.05 -14.01
N ASN A 431 17.27 -24.18 -14.98
CA ASN A 431 18.29 -23.15 -14.84
C ASN A 431 17.72 -21.95 -14.06
N ILE A 432 18.50 -21.44 -13.12
CA ILE A 432 18.12 -20.40 -12.15
C ILE A 432 19.29 -19.43 -11.97
N SER A 433 18.99 -18.15 -11.72
CA SER A 433 19.96 -17.13 -11.36
C SER A 433 19.38 -16.20 -10.28
N HIS A 434 20.15 -15.84 -9.27
CA HIS A 434 19.78 -14.81 -8.27
C HIS A 434 19.48 -13.44 -8.89
N LYS A 435 19.92 -13.20 -10.14
CA LYS A 435 19.58 -12.00 -10.92
C LYS A 435 18.20 -12.08 -11.57
N PHE A 436 17.81 -13.27 -12.03
CA PHE A 436 16.75 -13.42 -13.03
C PHE A 436 15.66 -14.44 -12.70
N GLY A 437 15.73 -15.07 -11.51
CA GLY A 437 14.90 -16.21 -11.17
C GLY A 437 15.05 -17.33 -12.21
N TYR A 438 13.91 -17.78 -12.76
CA TYR A 438 13.85 -18.76 -13.86
C TYR A 438 14.06 -18.16 -15.27
N GLY A 439 14.31 -16.85 -15.38
CA GLY A 439 14.68 -16.17 -16.63
C GLY A 439 13.55 -15.35 -17.26
N LEU A 440 13.78 -14.98 -18.52
CA LEU A 440 12.94 -14.04 -19.27
C LEU A 440 11.55 -14.65 -19.55
N MET A 441 10.48 -13.97 -19.12
CA MET A 441 9.10 -14.39 -19.38
C MET A 441 8.83 -14.52 -20.89
N ASP A 442 8.00 -15.50 -21.24
CA ASP A 442 7.58 -15.79 -22.61
C ASP A 442 6.05 -15.82 -22.67
N ALA A 443 5.47 -14.80 -23.29
CA ALA A 443 4.02 -14.65 -23.36
C ALA A 443 3.34 -15.75 -24.19
N GLU A 444 4.03 -16.28 -25.22
CA GLU A 444 3.49 -17.35 -26.06
C GLU A 444 3.44 -18.67 -25.27
N ALA A 445 4.53 -19.01 -24.58
CA ALA A 445 4.61 -20.22 -23.78
C ALA A 445 3.71 -20.16 -22.53
N MET A 446 3.57 -18.99 -21.89
CA MET A 446 2.64 -18.80 -20.77
C MET A 446 1.18 -19.02 -21.18
N VAL A 447 0.77 -18.49 -22.33
CA VAL A 447 -0.56 -18.72 -22.91
C VAL A 447 -0.76 -20.20 -23.28
N ASP A 448 0.20 -20.79 -24.01
CA ASP A 448 0.11 -22.20 -24.44
C ASP A 448 0.00 -23.16 -23.25
N LEU A 449 0.70 -22.87 -22.14
CA LEU A 449 0.59 -23.67 -20.94
C LEU A 449 -0.72 -23.38 -20.18
N ALA A 450 -1.15 -22.12 -20.09
CA ALA A 450 -2.38 -21.71 -19.41
C ALA A 450 -3.64 -22.39 -19.97
N GLU A 451 -3.81 -22.43 -21.29
CA GLU A 451 -4.94 -23.13 -21.95
C GLU A 451 -5.08 -24.61 -21.52
N LYS A 452 -3.94 -25.24 -21.22
CA LYS A 452 -3.79 -26.68 -20.95
C LYS A 452 -3.69 -26.95 -19.44
N TRP A 453 -3.54 -25.90 -18.63
CA TRP A 453 -3.23 -26.00 -17.21
C TRP A 453 -4.39 -26.51 -16.38
N HIS A 454 -4.10 -27.54 -15.59
CA HIS A 454 -4.99 -28.08 -14.57
C HIS A 454 -4.55 -27.52 -13.22
N PRO A 455 -5.43 -26.81 -12.46
CA PRO A 455 -5.05 -26.19 -11.19
C PRO A 455 -4.38 -27.15 -10.22
N VAL A 456 -3.33 -26.68 -9.55
CA VAL A 456 -2.58 -27.49 -8.58
C VAL A 456 -3.43 -27.80 -7.34
N PRO A 457 -3.12 -28.90 -6.61
CA PRO A 457 -3.74 -29.17 -5.31
C PRO A 457 -3.60 -27.98 -4.33
N PRO A 458 -4.43 -27.93 -3.26
CA PRO A 458 -4.24 -26.98 -2.16
C PRO A 458 -2.78 -26.96 -1.68
N GLN A 459 -2.29 -25.77 -1.31
CA GLN A 459 -0.92 -25.64 -0.81
C GLN A 459 -0.81 -26.34 0.53
N ILE A 460 0.20 -27.20 0.66
CA ILE A 460 0.53 -27.86 1.92
C ILE A 460 1.65 -27.05 2.59
N ILE A 461 1.50 -26.80 3.89
CA ILE A 461 2.51 -26.13 4.73
C ILE A 461 3.09 -27.15 5.72
N CYS A 462 4.42 -27.23 5.77
CA CYS A 462 5.17 -28.15 6.62
C CYS A 462 6.31 -27.37 7.31
N GLU A 463 6.20 -27.13 8.61
CA GLU A 463 7.14 -26.32 9.40
C GLU A 463 8.08 -27.18 10.26
N SER A 464 9.37 -26.84 10.28
CA SER A 464 10.30 -27.37 11.27
C SER A 464 10.14 -26.67 12.62
N ALA A 465 10.22 -27.42 13.72
CA ALA A 465 10.33 -26.81 15.04
C ALA A 465 11.53 -25.85 15.11
N VAL A 466 11.31 -24.65 15.65
CA VAL A 466 12.36 -23.62 15.82
C VAL A 466 13.44 -24.13 16.78
N ARG A 467 14.69 -23.97 16.38
CA ARG A 467 15.88 -24.41 17.10
C ARG A 467 16.54 -23.23 17.81
N GLU A 468 16.40 -23.15 19.13
CA GLU A 468 17.12 -22.18 19.99
C GLU A 468 18.60 -22.58 20.20
N GLU A 469 19.34 -22.64 19.10
CA GLU A 469 20.75 -23.02 19.04
C GLU A 469 21.63 -21.75 19.08
N LYS A 470 21.98 -21.30 20.30
CA LYS A 470 22.77 -20.08 20.59
C LYS A 470 24.25 -20.16 20.16
N LEU A 471 24.49 -20.40 18.88
CA LEU A 471 25.78 -20.71 18.28
C LEU A 471 26.54 -19.44 17.85
N LEU A 472 27.87 -19.46 17.97
CA LEU A 472 28.71 -18.34 17.55
C LEU A 472 28.82 -18.30 16.01
N ILE A 473 28.61 -17.12 15.44
CA ILE A 473 28.94 -16.83 14.04
C ILE A 473 30.39 -16.28 14.05
N PRO A 474 31.35 -16.91 13.34
CA PRO A 474 32.75 -16.50 13.41
C PRO A 474 32.99 -15.03 13.05
N ALA A 475 33.93 -14.41 13.76
CA ALA A 475 34.42 -13.06 13.44
C ALA A 475 35.31 -13.06 12.19
N SER A 476 36.05 -14.16 11.95
CA SER A 476 36.93 -14.32 10.80
C SER A 476 36.13 -14.50 9.50
N PHE A 477 36.64 -13.94 8.42
CA PHE A 477 36.15 -14.17 7.07
C PHE A 477 36.64 -15.50 6.45
N THR A 478 37.47 -16.28 7.16
CA THR A 478 37.89 -17.63 6.73
C THR A 478 36.91 -18.72 7.13
N ASP A 479 36.17 -18.49 8.23
CA ASP A 479 35.43 -19.53 8.93
C ASP A 479 33.92 -19.39 8.67
N GLN A 480 33.15 -20.45 8.93
CA GLN A 480 31.69 -20.45 8.78
C GLN A 480 31.01 -21.21 9.91
N LEU A 481 29.79 -20.77 10.25
CA LEU A 481 28.85 -21.58 11.02
C LEU A 481 28.02 -22.42 10.04
N GLU A 482 27.99 -23.74 10.21
CA GLU A 482 27.13 -24.64 9.44
C GLU A 482 26.23 -25.43 10.40
N VAL A 483 24.91 -25.33 10.20
CA VAL A 483 23.88 -26.05 10.99
C VAL A 483 23.00 -26.87 10.06
N THR A 484 22.44 -27.99 10.56
CA THR A 484 21.77 -28.97 9.71
C THR A 484 20.40 -29.42 10.24
N LEU A 485 19.46 -29.60 9.32
CA LEU A 485 18.13 -30.12 9.56
C LEU A 485 17.92 -31.37 8.71
N ASN A 486 18.00 -32.54 9.33
CA ASN A 486 17.51 -33.78 8.72
C ASN A 486 15.97 -33.75 8.72
N TRP A 487 15.37 -33.64 7.55
CA TRP A 487 13.95 -33.38 7.38
C TRP A 487 13.20 -34.54 6.74
N THR A 488 12.02 -34.86 7.27
CA THR A 488 11.14 -35.93 6.77
C THR A 488 10.11 -35.43 5.76
N GLY A 489 10.06 -34.12 5.47
CA GLY A 489 9.02 -33.52 4.62
C GLY A 489 7.62 -33.71 5.20
N CYS A 490 7.49 -33.78 6.53
CA CYS A 490 6.27 -34.16 7.25
C CYS A 490 5.69 -35.54 6.84
N SER A 491 6.50 -36.42 6.24
CA SER A 491 6.07 -37.72 5.70
C SER A 491 5.23 -38.54 6.69
N GLY A 492 4.01 -38.89 6.28
CA GLY A 492 3.06 -39.67 7.09
C GLY A 492 2.08 -38.84 7.94
N THR A 493 2.08 -37.51 7.82
CA THR A 493 1.01 -36.64 8.34
C THR A 493 0.15 -36.09 7.19
N SER A 494 -0.87 -35.29 7.51
CA SER A 494 -1.61 -34.51 6.51
C SER A 494 -0.76 -33.47 5.77
N SER A 495 0.40 -33.10 6.34
CA SER A 495 1.29 -32.05 5.82
C SER A 495 2.46 -32.60 5.00
N ASP A 496 2.41 -33.86 4.54
CA ASP A 496 3.46 -34.47 3.70
C ASP A 496 3.71 -33.62 2.43
N ILE A 497 4.97 -33.28 2.11
CA ILE A 497 5.37 -32.54 0.91
C ILE A 497 6.40 -33.34 0.12
N ARG A 498 6.20 -33.43 -1.20
CA ARG A 498 7.09 -34.13 -2.15
C ARG A 498 7.56 -33.27 -3.33
N TYR A 499 6.90 -32.15 -3.58
CA TYR A 499 7.26 -31.19 -4.60
C TYR A 499 7.13 -29.78 -4.00
N LEU A 500 8.28 -29.14 -3.81
CA LEU A 500 8.34 -27.79 -3.24
C LEU A 500 7.79 -26.71 -4.19
N GLU A 501 7.35 -25.62 -3.58
CA GLU A 501 7.08 -24.34 -4.22
C GLU A 501 8.02 -23.30 -3.60
N HIS A 502 7.70 -22.86 -2.38
CA HIS A 502 8.45 -21.87 -1.63
C HIS A 502 9.17 -22.52 -0.45
N VAL A 503 10.36 -21.99 -0.10
CA VAL A 503 11.07 -22.34 1.15
C VAL A 503 11.43 -21.05 1.88
N GLN A 504 10.92 -20.86 3.09
CA GLN A 504 11.27 -19.71 3.95
C GLN A 504 12.11 -20.16 5.13
N THR A 505 13.30 -19.57 5.32
CA THR A 505 14.16 -19.79 6.48
C THR A 505 14.03 -18.62 7.43
N ARG A 506 13.37 -18.85 8.58
CA ARG A 506 13.27 -17.86 9.68
C ARG A 506 14.60 -17.86 10.44
N VAL A 507 15.32 -16.75 10.43
CA VAL A 507 16.64 -16.60 11.07
C VAL A 507 16.59 -15.49 12.13
N ASP A 508 17.04 -15.83 13.33
CA ASP A 508 17.21 -14.92 14.46
C ASP A 508 18.70 -14.82 14.79
N ALA A 509 19.34 -13.73 14.37
CA ALA A 509 20.80 -13.60 14.40
C ALA A 509 21.27 -12.16 14.68
N HIS A 510 22.27 -12.04 15.55
CA HIS A 510 22.98 -10.80 15.84
C HIS A 510 24.40 -10.87 15.26
N PHE A 511 24.79 -9.88 14.45
CA PHE A 511 26.17 -9.71 13.99
C PHE A 511 26.44 -8.22 13.76
N LYS A 512 27.66 -7.75 14.04
CA LYS A 512 28.08 -6.38 13.77
C LYS A 512 29.38 -6.36 12.95
N PRO A 513 29.41 -5.71 11.78
CA PRO A 513 28.30 -5.03 11.10
C PRO A 513 27.38 -6.03 10.38
N ARG A 514 26.05 -5.87 10.47
CA ARG A 514 25.07 -6.85 9.96
C ARG A 514 25.28 -7.21 8.49
N GLY A 515 25.64 -6.23 7.66
CA GLY A 515 25.92 -6.39 6.23
C GLY A 515 27.09 -7.31 5.86
N TYR A 516 27.92 -7.72 6.82
CA TYR A 516 29.01 -8.65 6.58
C TYR A 516 28.51 -10.11 6.51
N LEU A 517 27.27 -10.36 6.95
CA LEU A 517 26.65 -11.68 6.90
C LEU A 517 26.33 -12.11 5.47
N LYS A 518 26.75 -13.33 5.15
CA LYS A 518 26.24 -14.14 4.05
C LYS A 518 25.52 -15.34 4.62
N ILE A 519 24.32 -15.59 4.11
CA ILE A 519 23.45 -16.70 4.53
C ILE A 519 23.18 -17.55 3.30
N THR A 520 23.45 -18.84 3.37
CA THR A 520 23.27 -19.78 2.25
C THR A 520 22.55 -21.03 2.74
N LEU A 521 21.47 -21.40 2.06
CA LEU A 521 20.73 -22.65 2.28
C LEU A 521 21.03 -23.66 1.17
N ILE A 522 21.23 -24.92 1.55
CA ILE A 522 21.49 -26.02 0.62
C ILE A 522 20.44 -27.12 0.83
N SER A 523 19.80 -27.56 -0.26
CA SER A 523 18.79 -28.62 -0.23
C SER A 523 19.40 -30.03 -0.09
N PRO A 524 18.61 -31.05 0.32
CA PRO A 524 19.05 -32.44 0.36
C PRO A 524 19.52 -32.98 -1.00
N SER A 525 19.03 -32.40 -2.10
CA SER A 525 19.43 -32.75 -3.47
C SER A 525 20.62 -31.93 -4.00
N GLY A 526 21.17 -31.00 -3.20
CA GLY A 526 22.41 -30.29 -3.48
C GLY A 526 22.26 -28.90 -4.11
N THR A 527 21.04 -28.43 -4.38
CA THR A 527 20.80 -27.06 -4.87
C THR A 527 21.23 -26.05 -3.81
N VAL A 528 21.91 -24.98 -4.24
CA VAL A 528 22.45 -23.94 -3.36
C VAL A 528 21.72 -22.62 -3.59
N SER A 529 21.20 -22.01 -2.53
CA SER A 529 20.56 -20.70 -2.57
C SER A 529 21.21 -19.77 -1.56
N ASN A 530 21.90 -18.74 -2.02
CA ASN A 530 22.19 -17.57 -1.18
C ASN A 530 20.85 -16.96 -0.78
N LEU A 531 20.61 -16.83 0.51
CA LEU A 531 19.46 -16.17 1.13
C LEU A 531 19.80 -14.71 1.51
N LEU A 532 21.08 -14.43 1.76
CA LEU A 532 21.60 -13.08 1.94
C LEU A 532 23.00 -13.03 1.34
N THR A 533 23.25 -12.05 0.47
CA THR A 533 24.60 -11.62 0.08
C THR A 533 25.09 -10.51 1.02
N PRO A 534 26.41 -10.32 1.18
CA PRO A 534 26.91 -9.17 1.92
C PRO A 534 26.43 -7.86 1.31
N ARG A 535 26.10 -6.89 2.17
CA ARG A 535 25.66 -5.55 1.79
C ARG A 535 26.57 -4.54 2.47
N VAL A 536 27.46 -3.92 1.69
CA VAL A 536 28.61 -3.16 2.23
C VAL A 536 28.15 -1.95 3.07
N LYS A 537 26.95 -1.41 2.83
CA LYS A 537 26.40 -0.23 3.51
C LYS A 537 25.62 -0.55 4.79
N ASP A 538 25.27 -1.81 5.04
CA ASP A 538 24.53 -2.24 6.24
C ASP A 538 25.45 -2.35 7.47
N MET A 539 25.97 -1.20 7.90
CA MET A 539 26.87 -1.08 9.04
C MET A 539 26.15 -1.18 10.40
N SER A 540 24.91 -1.69 10.40
CA SER A 540 24.04 -1.79 11.58
C SER A 540 24.53 -2.81 12.61
N ASP A 541 24.10 -2.63 13.86
CA ASP A 541 24.14 -3.64 14.93
C ASP A 541 22.74 -4.12 15.35
N ASN A 542 21.71 -3.74 14.59
CA ASN A 542 20.41 -4.39 14.64
C ASN A 542 20.52 -5.88 14.24
N ASN A 543 19.58 -6.68 14.71
CA ASN A 543 19.51 -8.10 14.39
C ASN A 543 18.79 -8.34 13.05
N PHE A 544 18.84 -9.58 12.58
CA PHE A 544 17.69 -10.19 11.90
C PHE A 544 16.84 -10.85 12.99
N GLU A 545 15.58 -10.43 13.16
CA GLU A 545 14.68 -10.96 14.21
C GLU A 545 13.65 -11.91 13.60
N GLN A 546 13.95 -13.22 13.62
CA GLN A 546 13.13 -14.28 13.01
C GLN A 546 12.86 -14.07 11.50
N TRP A 547 13.73 -13.32 10.80
CA TRP A 547 13.50 -12.83 9.44
C TRP A 547 13.29 -13.98 8.44
N PRO A 548 12.18 -14.02 7.68
CA PRO A 548 11.76 -15.17 6.90
C PRO A 548 12.34 -15.16 5.47
N PHE A 549 13.66 -15.32 5.34
CA PHE A 549 14.34 -15.34 4.03
C PHE A 549 13.74 -16.38 3.07
N LEU A 550 13.21 -15.93 1.93
CA LEU A 550 12.56 -16.76 0.91
C LEU A 550 13.57 -17.28 -0.12
N SER A 551 13.41 -18.53 -0.53
CA SER A 551 13.94 -19.05 -1.77
C SER A 551 12.86 -19.76 -2.58
N VAL A 552 12.73 -19.39 -3.86
CA VAL A 552 11.96 -20.12 -4.87
C VAL A 552 12.82 -21.12 -5.66
N HIS A 553 14.14 -21.15 -5.43
CA HIS A 553 15.08 -21.90 -6.27
C HIS A 553 14.90 -23.43 -6.20
N PHE A 554 14.26 -23.91 -5.14
CA PHE A 554 13.98 -25.33 -4.90
C PHE A 554 12.68 -25.81 -5.56
N TRP A 555 12.02 -25.01 -6.41
CA TRP A 555 10.70 -25.33 -6.95
C TRP A 555 10.67 -26.69 -7.68
N GLY A 556 9.83 -27.59 -7.17
CA GLY A 556 9.65 -28.96 -7.63
C GLY A 556 10.58 -30.02 -6.99
N GLU A 557 11.52 -29.63 -6.13
CA GLU A 557 12.39 -30.58 -5.41
C GLU A 557 11.64 -31.33 -4.29
N ASP A 558 12.16 -32.51 -3.94
CA ASP A 558 11.69 -33.31 -2.80
C ASP A 558 12.40 -32.83 -1.52
N PRO A 559 11.67 -32.32 -0.50
CA PRO A 559 12.26 -31.67 0.67
C PRO A 559 12.91 -32.64 1.68
N ARG A 560 12.97 -33.94 1.39
CA ARG A 560 13.33 -34.98 2.36
C ARG A 560 14.83 -35.29 2.34
N GLY A 561 15.43 -35.30 3.54
CA GLY A 561 16.87 -35.48 3.75
C GLY A 561 17.50 -34.29 4.47
N VAL A 562 18.82 -34.12 4.34
CA VAL A 562 19.58 -33.13 5.13
C VAL A 562 19.66 -31.77 4.44
N TRP A 563 18.91 -30.80 4.97
CA TRP A 563 19.11 -29.38 4.69
C TRP A 563 20.30 -28.84 5.48
N ARG A 564 21.05 -27.91 4.88
CA ARG A 564 22.23 -27.27 5.50
C ARG A 564 22.12 -25.76 5.37
N LEU A 565 22.19 -25.05 6.50
CA LEU A 565 22.21 -23.60 6.58
C LEU A 565 23.62 -23.16 6.98
N ILE A 566 24.25 -22.36 6.13
CA ILE A 566 25.60 -21.81 6.33
C ILE A 566 25.46 -20.32 6.58
N ILE A 567 26.07 -19.83 7.65
CA ILE A 567 26.14 -18.40 8.01
C ILE A 567 27.62 -18.03 8.18
N LYS A 568 28.06 -17.03 7.43
CA LYS A 568 29.48 -16.66 7.30
C LYS A 568 29.65 -15.14 7.29
N ASN A 569 30.75 -14.66 7.86
CA ASN A 569 31.29 -13.35 7.53
C ASN A 569 32.01 -13.46 6.17
N ASP A 570 31.55 -12.74 5.14
CA ASP A 570 32.10 -12.83 3.78
C ASP A 570 32.74 -11.52 3.29
N LEU A 571 33.06 -10.60 4.21
CA LEU A 571 33.83 -9.37 3.95
C LEU A 571 35.13 -9.35 4.77
N THR A 572 35.29 -8.43 5.73
CA THR A 572 36.51 -8.23 6.53
C THR A 572 36.35 -8.74 7.97
N PRO A 573 37.43 -9.01 8.73
CA PRO A 573 37.31 -9.46 10.12
C PRO A 573 36.46 -8.52 10.99
N ALA A 574 35.42 -9.05 11.64
CA ALA A 574 34.64 -8.29 12.60
C ALA A 574 35.38 -8.17 13.95
N GLU A 575 35.12 -7.11 14.74
CA GLU A 575 35.72 -6.95 16.08
C GLU A 575 35.47 -8.15 17.01
N LYS A 576 34.30 -8.79 16.87
CA LYS A 576 33.76 -9.79 17.79
C LYS A 576 32.92 -10.81 17.00
N PRO A 577 32.87 -12.09 17.43
CA PRO A 577 31.93 -13.05 16.86
C PRO A 577 30.49 -12.61 17.09
N GLY A 578 29.62 -12.83 16.10
CA GLY A 578 28.18 -12.71 16.26
C GLY A 578 27.57 -13.97 16.85
N GLN A 579 26.24 -14.03 16.88
CA GLN A 579 25.48 -15.15 17.41
C GLN A 579 24.23 -15.44 16.58
N LEU A 580 24.09 -16.69 16.13
CA LEU A 580 22.80 -17.26 15.76
C LEU A 580 22.06 -17.54 17.08
N ILE A 581 20.87 -17.00 17.24
CA ILE A 581 20.05 -17.12 18.45
C ILE A 581 19.03 -18.25 18.26
N SER A 582 18.34 -18.26 17.11
CA SER A 582 17.50 -19.39 16.71
C SER A 582 17.27 -19.45 15.19
N TRP A 583 16.82 -20.59 14.68
CA TRP A 583 16.45 -20.76 13.28
C TRP A 583 15.37 -21.81 13.04
N GLY A 584 14.69 -21.75 11.89
CA GLY A 584 13.75 -22.77 11.43
C GLY A 584 13.39 -22.60 9.95
N ILE A 585 12.90 -23.66 9.31
CA ILE A 585 12.49 -23.65 7.89
C ILE A 585 11.00 -23.99 7.77
N THR A 586 10.30 -23.21 6.95
CA THR A 586 8.94 -23.46 6.47
C THR A 586 8.99 -23.93 5.04
N PHE A 587 8.39 -25.09 4.77
CA PHE A 587 8.28 -25.67 3.44
C PHE A 587 6.85 -25.53 2.94
N TYR A 588 6.69 -24.98 1.74
CA TYR A 588 5.42 -24.87 1.04
C TYR A 588 5.48 -25.76 -0.22
N GLY A 589 4.39 -26.44 -0.56
CA GLY A 589 4.36 -27.28 -1.75
C GLY A 589 3.15 -28.20 -1.84
N ILE A 590 3.33 -29.34 -2.49
CA ILE A 590 2.30 -30.38 -2.69
C ILE A 590 2.90 -31.79 -2.53
N ASN A 591 2.03 -32.78 -2.30
CA ASN A 591 2.37 -34.21 -2.20
C ASN A 591 2.19 -34.99 -3.51
N GLU A 592 1.22 -34.60 -4.34
CA GLU A 592 0.95 -35.22 -5.64
C GLU A 592 1.74 -34.56 -6.79
N PRO A 593 2.24 -35.33 -7.77
CA PRO A 593 2.92 -34.76 -8.93
C PRO A 593 1.94 -34.05 -9.87
N ILE A 594 2.30 -32.85 -10.32
CA ILE A 594 1.58 -32.15 -11.39
C ILE A 594 1.64 -33.01 -12.67
N PRO A 595 0.53 -33.17 -13.42
CA PRO A 595 0.52 -33.92 -14.67
C PRO A 595 1.63 -33.49 -15.64
N ASN A 596 2.34 -34.45 -16.22
CA ASN A 596 3.44 -34.14 -17.14
C ASN A 596 2.89 -33.78 -18.52
N TYR A 597 2.80 -32.48 -18.82
CA TYR A 597 2.14 -31.94 -20.02
C TYR A 597 2.79 -32.34 -21.36
N GLU A 598 3.96 -33.00 -21.34
CA GLU A 598 4.66 -33.53 -22.52
C GLU A 598 4.22 -34.95 -22.95
N ASP A 599 3.42 -35.67 -22.15
CA ASP A 599 2.99 -37.06 -22.46
C ASP A 599 1.46 -37.18 -22.65
N PRO A 600 0.94 -37.05 -23.89
CA PRO A 600 -0.48 -37.25 -24.20
C PRO A 600 -0.99 -38.67 -23.90
N SER A 601 -0.13 -39.68 -23.76
CA SER A 601 -0.53 -41.08 -23.58
C SER A 601 -0.99 -41.41 -22.15
N ARG A 602 -0.73 -40.51 -21.18
CA ARG A 602 -1.15 -40.65 -19.77
C ARG A 602 -2.50 -40.01 -19.43
N LEU A 603 -3.26 -39.54 -20.43
CA LEU A 603 -4.64 -39.03 -20.27
C LEU A 603 -5.67 -40.16 -19.98
N VAL A 604 -5.47 -40.90 -18.88
CA VAL A 604 -6.33 -42.03 -18.48
C VAL A 604 -6.79 -41.88 -17.03
N ARG A 605 -8.06 -41.46 -16.87
CA ARG A 605 -8.87 -41.54 -15.63
C ARG A 605 -8.54 -40.59 -14.46
N PHE A 606 -8.30 -39.31 -14.73
CA PHE A 606 -8.69 -38.24 -13.79
C PHE A 606 -10.11 -37.75 -14.06
N LEU A 607 -11.08 -38.66 -13.92
CA LEU A 607 -12.46 -38.25 -13.65
C LEU A 607 -12.53 -37.84 -12.17
N PRO A 608 -12.93 -36.60 -11.82
CA PRO A 608 -13.17 -36.26 -10.43
C PRO A 608 -14.29 -37.15 -9.90
N ARG A 609 -13.96 -38.06 -8.97
CA ARG A 609 -14.98 -38.75 -8.18
C ARG A 609 -15.80 -37.68 -7.47
N ARG A 610 -17.13 -37.84 -7.46
CA ARG A 610 -18.05 -36.92 -6.78
C ARG A 610 -17.63 -36.76 -5.32
N ILE A 611 -17.07 -35.60 -4.97
CA ILE A 611 -16.88 -35.19 -3.58
C ILE A 611 -18.29 -35.01 -2.98
N PRO A 612 -18.65 -35.70 -1.89
CA PRO A 612 -19.88 -35.41 -1.17
C PRO A 612 -19.82 -33.97 -0.65
N SER A 613 -20.82 -33.15 -0.98
CA SER A 613 -20.80 -31.72 -0.68
C SER A 613 -20.71 -31.43 0.82
N LYS A 614 -19.56 -30.95 1.27
CA LYS A 614 -19.39 -30.23 2.52
C LYS A 614 -18.99 -28.79 2.21
N CYS A 615 -19.89 -27.87 2.58
CA CYS A 615 -19.79 -26.42 2.47
C CYS A 615 -19.76 -25.77 1.06
N PRO A 616 -20.54 -24.69 0.84
CA PRO A 616 -20.37 -23.82 -0.31
C PRO A 616 -19.00 -23.13 -0.33
N LYS A 617 -18.59 -22.63 -1.51
CA LYS A 617 -17.36 -21.81 -1.66
C LYS A 617 -17.37 -20.64 -0.67
N ALA A 618 -16.19 -20.34 -0.11
CA ALA A 618 -15.96 -19.33 0.92
C ALA A 618 -16.69 -19.57 2.27
N THR A 619 -16.95 -20.84 2.62
CA THR A 619 -17.31 -21.26 4.00
C THR A 619 -16.54 -22.52 4.40
N PHE A 620 -16.30 -22.69 5.69
CA PHE A 620 -15.56 -23.80 6.30
C PHE A 620 -16.49 -24.62 7.20
N MET A 621 -16.30 -25.94 7.28
CA MET A 621 -17.05 -26.78 8.20
C MET A 621 -16.49 -26.65 9.63
N ASN A 622 -17.32 -26.17 10.54
CA ASN A 622 -17.07 -26.28 11.97
C ASN A 622 -17.12 -27.77 12.36
N LEU A 623 -16.00 -28.33 12.83
CA LEU A 623 -15.90 -29.75 13.20
C LEU A 623 -16.70 -30.12 14.46
N GLU A 624 -17.06 -29.16 15.29
CA GLU A 624 -17.80 -29.39 16.54
C GLU A 624 -19.32 -29.27 16.34
N THR A 625 -19.81 -28.42 15.41
CA THR A 625 -21.25 -28.32 15.07
C THR A 625 -21.65 -29.03 13.77
N SER A 626 -20.68 -29.41 12.92
CA SER A 626 -20.90 -29.88 11.53
C SER A 626 -21.59 -28.86 10.60
N GLU A 627 -21.64 -27.58 10.97
CA GLU A 627 -22.21 -26.50 10.17
C GLU A 627 -21.15 -25.78 9.32
N CYS A 628 -21.59 -25.13 8.24
CA CYS A 628 -20.71 -24.37 7.35
C CYS A 628 -20.71 -22.89 7.73
N VAL A 629 -19.62 -22.45 8.36
CA VAL A 629 -19.44 -21.08 8.85
C VAL A 629 -18.55 -20.28 7.91
N LYS A 630 -18.83 -18.97 7.76
CA LYS A 630 -17.98 -18.07 6.98
C LYS A 630 -16.65 -17.79 7.72
N ASP A 631 -16.76 -17.62 9.02
CA ASP A 631 -15.68 -17.30 9.94
C ASP A 631 -15.67 -18.40 11.03
N CYS A 632 -14.49 -19.00 11.29
CA CYS A 632 -14.35 -20.10 12.23
C CYS A 632 -14.34 -19.61 13.70
N PRO A 633 -14.81 -20.42 14.67
CA PRO A 633 -14.86 -20.03 16.08
C PRO A 633 -13.47 -19.86 16.70
N ASP A 634 -13.40 -19.07 17.77
CA ASP A 634 -12.17 -18.88 18.55
C ASP A 634 -11.54 -20.22 18.98
N GLY A 635 -10.22 -20.26 19.03
CA GLY A 635 -9.42 -21.48 19.15
C GLY A 635 -9.26 -22.26 17.83
N THR A 636 -9.87 -21.81 16.73
CA THR A 636 -9.71 -22.40 15.38
C THR A 636 -9.47 -21.35 14.29
N PHE A 637 -8.98 -21.81 13.14
CA PHE A 637 -8.86 -21.02 11.90
C PHE A 637 -9.48 -21.77 10.72
N GLY A 638 -9.94 -21.03 9.70
CA GLY A 638 -10.45 -21.61 8.46
C GLY A 638 -9.32 -22.22 7.64
N ASN A 639 -9.23 -23.56 7.65
CA ASN A 639 -8.26 -24.28 6.85
C ASN A 639 -8.81 -24.47 5.42
N VAL A 640 -8.13 -23.84 4.45
CA VAL A 640 -8.49 -23.84 3.03
C VAL A 640 -8.13 -25.14 2.31
N GLU A 641 -7.34 -26.01 2.94
CA GLU A 641 -6.94 -27.32 2.41
C GLU A 641 -8.02 -28.38 2.70
N THR A 642 -8.54 -28.40 3.93
CA THR A 642 -9.57 -29.35 4.38
C THR A 642 -11.00 -28.82 4.21
N ILE A 643 -11.18 -27.50 4.05
CA ILE A 643 -12.48 -26.81 4.14
C ILE A 643 -13.11 -27.00 5.53
N GLU A 644 -12.29 -27.06 6.59
CA GLU A 644 -12.70 -27.31 7.97
C GLU A 644 -12.04 -26.30 8.94
N CYS A 645 -12.71 -26.00 10.06
CA CYS A 645 -12.15 -25.17 11.12
C CYS A 645 -11.12 -25.97 11.94
N THR A 646 -9.84 -25.72 11.70
CA THR A 646 -8.71 -26.44 12.31
C THR A 646 -8.21 -25.70 13.55
N LYS A 647 -7.78 -26.42 14.61
CA LYS A 647 -7.38 -25.79 15.88
C LYS A 647 -6.08 -24.99 15.76
N CYS A 648 -6.04 -23.86 16.47
CA CYS A 648 -4.86 -23.04 16.68
C CYS A 648 -3.83 -23.76 17.56
N SER A 649 -2.58 -23.25 17.58
CA SER A 649 -1.65 -23.54 18.67
C SER A 649 -2.27 -23.18 20.02
N ALA A 650 -2.05 -24.01 21.04
CA ALA A 650 -2.69 -23.92 22.36
C ALA A 650 -2.33 -22.66 23.19
N GLN A 651 -1.54 -21.75 22.65
CA GLN A 651 -1.18 -20.45 23.25
C GLN A 651 -1.95 -19.28 22.60
N CYS A 652 -2.50 -19.47 21.40
CA CYS A 652 -3.35 -18.49 20.74
C CYS A 652 -4.81 -18.66 21.19
N SER A 653 -5.53 -17.54 21.31
CA SER A 653 -7.01 -17.51 21.41
C SER A 653 -7.64 -17.42 20.01
N THR A 654 -7.02 -16.69 19.07
CA THR A 654 -7.32 -16.75 17.63
C THR A 654 -6.03 -16.75 16.83
N CYS A 655 -6.05 -17.33 15.62
CA CYS A 655 -4.86 -17.52 14.78
C CYS A 655 -5.19 -17.47 13.28
N TYR A 656 -4.16 -17.34 12.43
CA TYR A 656 -4.30 -17.49 10.95
C TYR A 656 -3.76 -18.81 10.39
N GLY A 657 -3.15 -19.64 11.24
CA GLY A 657 -2.53 -20.92 10.92
C GLY A 657 -2.22 -21.71 12.21
N PRO A 658 -1.70 -22.94 12.11
CA PRO A 658 -1.57 -23.84 13.26
C PRO A 658 -0.38 -23.52 14.17
N SER A 659 0.58 -22.68 13.75
CA SER A 659 1.80 -22.41 14.51
C SER A 659 1.57 -21.54 15.76
N PHE A 660 2.52 -21.60 16.68
CA PHE A 660 2.62 -20.72 17.86
C PHE A 660 3.05 -19.29 17.51
N ASP A 661 3.60 -19.07 16.31
CA ASP A 661 3.89 -17.75 15.72
C ASP A 661 2.88 -17.38 14.62
N ASN A 662 1.64 -17.87 14.74
CA ASN A 662 0.49 -17.47 13.92
C ASN A 662 -0.65 -16.90 14.77
N CYS A 663 -0.38 -16.50 16.02
CA CYS A 663 -1.40 -15.95 16.90
C CYS A 663 -1.85 -14.57 16.44
N ILE A 664 -3.16 -14.32 16.49
CA ILE A 664 -3.79 -13.00 16.28
C ILE A 664 -4.19 -12.39 17.63
N THR A 665 -4.61 -13.24 18.58
CA THR A 665 -4.88 -12.90 19.99
C THR A 665 -4.40 -14.04 20.90
N CYS A 666 -4.20 -13.75 22.19
CA CYS A 666 -3.66 -14.70 23.17
C CYS A 666 -4.70 -15.20 24.17
N ASN A 667 -4.46 -16.37 24.75
CA ASN A 667 -5.31 -16.91 25.81
C ASN A 667 -5.21 -16.07 27.10
N ILE A 668 -6.29 -16.06 27.88
CA ILE A 668 -6.47 -15.17 29.04
C ILE A 668 -5.31 -15.35 30.04
N GLY A 669 -4.58 -14.25 30.30
CA GLY A 669 -3.42 -14.23 31.20
C GLY A 669 -2.05 -14.41 30.50
N GLN A 670 -2.04 -14.62 29.19
CA GLN A 670 -0.84 -14.54 28.35
C GLN A 670 -0.75 -13.18 27.63
N TYR A 671 0.42 -12.83 27.14
CA TYR A 671 0.73 -11.52 26.55
C TYR A 671 1.22 -11.64 25.10
N TYR A 672 0.67 -10.84 24.19
CA TYR A 672 1.04 -10.81 22.79
C TYR A 672 2.36 -10.08 22.55
N TYR A 673 3.23 -10.70 21.75
CA TYR A 673 4.51 -10.14 21.31
C TYR A 673 4.97 -10.88 20.04
N ALA A 674 5.22 -10.14 18.94
CA ALA A 674 5.77 -10.67 17.69
C ALA A 674 5.08 -11.97 17.18
N ASP A 675 3.78 -11.87 16.86
CA ASP A 675 2.90 -12.97 16.40
C ASP A 675 2.79 -14.20 17.36
N ARG A 676 3.33 -14.09 18.59
CA ARG A 676 3.40 -15.14 19.64
C ARG A 676 2.71 -14.71 20.93
N CYS A 677 2.45 -15.68 21.82
CA CYS A 677 1.79 -15.48 23.11
C CYS A 677 2.65 -15.96 24.29
N LEU A 678 3.11 -15.02 25.13
CA LEU A 678 4.11 -15.23 26.18
C LEU A 678 3.50 -15.12 27.58
N ASN A 679 3.95 -15.94 28.53
CA ASN A 679 3.48 -15.87 29.94
C ASN A 679 4.01 -14.63 30.71
N LYS A 680 4.97 -13.89 30.14
CA LYS A 680 5.52 -12.62 30.66
C LYS A 680 6.17 -11.88 29.50
N CYS A 681 6.00 -10.56 29.42
CA CYS A 681 6.74 -9.74 28.47
C CYS A 681 8.27 -9.80 28.68
N PRO A 682 9.08 -9.63 27.61
CA PRO A 682 10.53 -9.52 27.70
C PRO A 682 10.99 -8.34 28.59
N ASP A 683 12.22 -8.40 29.08
CA ASP A 683 12.84 -7.24 29.73
C ASP A 683 12.97 -6.07 28.72
N GLY A 684 12.79 -4.84 29.19
CA GLY A 684 12.59 -3.67 28.32
C GLY A 684 11.14 -3.44 27.87
N TYR A 685 10.23 -4.39 28.09
CA TYR A 685 8.79 -4.28 27.80
C TYR A 685 7.94 -4.45 29.07
N TYR A 686 6.68 -4.03 29.01
CA TYR A 686 5.66 -4.25 30.04
C TYR A 686 4.32 -4.64 29.40
N ALA A 687 3.55 -5.47 30.11
CA ALA A 687 2.17 -5.75 29.74
C ALA A 687 1.30 -4.51 29.97
N ASP A 688 0.50 -4.16 28.97
CA ASP A 688 -0.53 -3.12 29.05
C ASP A 688 -1.81 -3.64 29.78
N GLN A 689 -2.99 -3.08 29.48
CA GLN A 689 -4.27 -3.53 30.04
C GLN A 689 -5.03 -4.48 29.11
N THR A 690 -4.71 -4.54 27.82
CA THR A 690 -5.32 -5.45 26.83
C THR A 690 -4.65 -6.82 26.77
N GLY A 691 -3.38 -6.90 27.17
CA GLY A 691 -2.57 -8.12 27.10
C GLY A 691 -1.47 -8.07 26.04
N GLU A 692 -0.96 -6.90 25.69
CA GLU A 692 0.12 -6.70 24.71
C GLU A 692 1.41 -6.17 25.38
N CYS A 693 2.56 -6.56 24.86
CA CYS A 693 3.87 -6.19 25.39
C CYS A 693 4.40 -4.89 24.76
N LEU A 694 4.26 -3.76 25.48
CA LEU A 694 4.67 -2.43 25.04
C LEU A 694 6.04 -2.01 25.64
N PRO A 695 6.86 -1.21 24.93
CA PRO A 695 8.21 -0.86 25.39
C PRO A 695 8.23 0.14 26.57
N CYS A 696 9.20 -0.03 27.47
CA CYS A 696 9.44 0.83 28.63
C CYS A 696 10.01 2.23 28.28
N SER A 697 10.05 3.13 29.27
CA SER A 697 10.75 4.42 29.11
C SER A 697 12.25 4.23 29.10
N SER A 698 12.96 5.09 28.37
CA SER A 698 14.39 4.98 28.05
C SER A 698 15.31 4.78 29.26
N ASN A 699 14.92 5.30 30.43
CA ASN A 699 15.68 5.22 31.69
C ASN A 699 15.38 3.95 32.53
N CYS A 700 14.25 3.27 32.28
CA CYS A 700 13.93 1.99 32.93
C CYS A 700 14.74 0.86 32.27
N LYS A 701 15.24 -0.09 33.06
CA LYS A 701 15.67 -1.41 32.55
C LYS A 701 14.49 -2.38 32.51
N THR A 702 13.63 -2.34 33.53
CA THR A 702 12.34 -3.03 33.58
C THR A 702 11.28 -2.07 34.09
N CYS A 703 10.02 -2.19 33.64
CA CYS A 703 8.90 -1.37 34.10
C CYS A 703 7.63 -2.22 34.31
N THR A 704 6.57 -1.63 34.87
CA THR A 704 5.33 -2.34 35.22
C THR A 704 4.09 -1.46 35.09
N LYS A 705 3.02 -1.98 34.47
CA LYS A 705 1.70 -1.35 34.26
C LYS A 705 1.66 -0.03 33.48
N SER A 706 2.80 0.62 33.26
CA SER A 706 2.95 1.87 32.50
C SER A 706 4.42 2.11 32.20
N ARG A 707 4.70 2.66 31.00
CA ARG A 707 6.03 2.99 30.47
C ARG A 707 7.01 3.60 31.49
N ASP A 708 6.53 4.54 32.32
CA ASP A 708 7.36 5.31 33.26
C ASP A 708 7.48 4.74 34.68
N LYS A 709 6.75 3.67 35.03
CA LYS A 709 6.87 3.01 36.34
C LYS A 709 7.94 1.94 36.27
N CYS A 710 9.18 2.37 36.38
CA CYS A 710 10.33 1.47 36.42
C CYS A 710 10.26 0.55 37.65
N THR A 711 10.66 -0.70 37.49
CA THR A 711 10.96 -1.65 38.59
C THR A 711 12.46 -1.86 38.76
N SER A 712 13.25 -1.58 37.72
CA SER A 712 14.70 -1.41 37.80
C SER A 712 15.17 -0.36 36.80
N CYS A 713 16.29 0.29 37.09
CA CYS A 713 16.87 1.33 36.25
C CYS A 713 17.99 0.80 35.36
N LYS A 714 18.27 1.52 34.26
CA LYS A 714 19.55 1.35 33.54
C LYS A 714 20.71 1.88 34.39
N THR A 715 21.93 1.54 33.99
CA THR A 715 23.17 1.84 34.72
C THR A 715 23.29 3.33 35.08
N ASN A 716 23.85 3.63 36.26
CA ASN A 716 24.08 4.98 36.80
C ASN A 716 22.82 5.78 37.22
N LEU A 717 21.63 5.15 37.29
CA LEU A 717 20.41 5.74 37.83
C LEU A 717 19.90 4.96 39.06
N GLN A 718 19.31 5.66 40.04
CA GLN A 718 18.61 5.04 41.17
C GLN A 718 17.09 5.10 40.99
N LEU A 719 16.40 4.08 41.49
CA LEU A 719 14.94 4.03 41.53
C LEU A 719 14.43 4.78 42.76
N ASP A 720 13.73 5.90 42.55
CA ASP A 720 12.89 6.49 43.60
C ASP A 720 11.71 5.55 43.88
N LYS A 721 11.66 5.01 45.10
CA LYS A 721 10.65 4.06 45.55
C LYS A 721 9.29 4.68 45.89
N LEU A 722 9.18 6.01 45.88
CA LEU A 722 7.90 6.73 46.07
C LEU A 722 7.22 7.03 44.73
N THR A 723 7.98 7.40 43.69
CA THR A 723 7.43 7.69 42.34
C THR A 723 7.57 6.54 41.34
N ASN A 724 8.38 5.52 41.65
CA ASN A 724 8.83 4.46 40.73
C ASN A 724 9.52 5.00 39.46
N LYS A 725 10.20 6.14 39.55
CA LYS A 725 10.99 6.73 38.46
C LYS A 725 12.49 6.59 38.72
N CYS A 726 13.26 6.53 37.64
CA CYS A 726 14.72 6.47 37.69
C CYS A 726 15.34 7.87 37.62
N SER A 727 16.16 8.23 38.59
CA SER A 727 16.79 9.55 38.72
C SER A 727 18.28 9.48 39.12
N PRO A 728 19.07 10.52 38.82
CA PRO A 728 20.43 10.68 39.37
C PRO A 728 20.43 10.96 40.88
N LEU A 729 21.55 10.65 41.53
CA LEU A 729 21.74 10.76 42.98
C LEU A 729 21.78 12.21 43.50
N CYS A 730 21.05 12.47 44.59
CA CYS A 730 21.32 13.53 45.56
C CYS A 730 20.97 13.06 46.97
N THR A 731 21.91 13.14 47.91
CA THR A 731 21.69 12.78 49.33
C THR A 731 21.52 14.04 50.19
N SER A 732 20.73 13.93 51.26
CA SER A 732 20.14 15.07 51.99
C SER A 732 21.11 15.95 52.80
N SER A 733 22.42 15.69 52.76
CA SER A 733 23.43 16.37 53.59
C SER A 733 24.12 17.58 52.93
N THR A 734 23.99 17.79 51.62
CA THR A 734 24.69 18.88 50.89
C THR A 734 23.91 20.19 50.77
N CYS A 735 22.57 20.15 50.79
CA CYS A 735 21.69 21.28 50.46
C CYS A 735 21.55 22.38 51.55
N LYS A 736 22.53 22.57 52.44
CA LYS A 736 22.47 23.55 53.55
C LYS A 736 23.45 24.73 53.49
N ASN A 737 24.53 24.65 52.71
CA ASN A 737 25.66 25.61 52.80
C ASN A 737 25.85 26.46 51.52
N ASN A 738 24.76 26.89 50.86
CA ASN A 738 24.78 27.59 49.56
C ASN A 738 25.62 26.90 48.45
N ARG A 739 25.95 25.61 48.62
CA ARG A 739 26.47 24.76 47.55
C ARG A 739 25.28 24.26 46.74
N CYS A 740 25.18 24.75 45.52
CA CYS A 740 24.23 24.26 44.55
C CYS A 740 24.56 22.80 44.16
N PRO A 741 23.62 22.07 43.52
CA PRO A 741 23.88 20.72 43.02
C PRO A 741 25.10 20.66 42.08
N PRO A 742 25.71 19.48 41.87
CA PRO A 742 26.75 19.30 40.85
C PRO A 742 26.36 19.95 39.52
N TYR A 743 27.33 20.59 38.88
CA TYR A 743 27.18 21.32 37.62
C TYR A 743 26.30 22.59 37.65
N CYS A 744 25.75 22.97 38.80
CA CYS A 744 25.08 24.26 39.02
C CYS A 744 26.09 25.31 39.57
N ILE A 745 26.08 26.52 38.99
CA ILE A 745 26.91 27.67 39.40
C ILE A 745 26.21 28.52 40.47
N SER A 746 24.91 28.80 40.32
CA SER A 746 24.13 29.61 41.26
C SER A 746 22.71 29.09 41.40
N CYS A 747 22.10 29.27 42.57
CA CYS A 747 20.81 28.65 42.93
C CYS A 747 20.06 29.49 43.98
N SER A 748 18.75 29.26 44.08
CA SER A 748 17.81 29.88 45.01
C SER A 748 17.01 28.82 45.79
N GLN A 749 16.34 29.23 46.87
CA GLN A 749 15.44 28.38 47.65
C GLN A 749 13.98 28.82 47.41
N ILE A 750 13.08 27.88 47.15
CA ILE A 750 11.64 28.17 47.05
C ILE A 750 11.01 28.12 48.46
N PRO A 751 10.31 29.19 48.91
CA PRO A 751 9.49 29.13 50.12
C PRO A 751 8.32 28.17 49.93
N SER A 752 8.24 27.13 50.76
CA SER A 752 7.30 26.02 50.62
C SER A 752 5.93 26.30 51.23
N SER A 753 4.85 26.09 50.47
CA SER A 753 3.46 26.07 50.96
C SER A 753 2.73 24.72 50.78
N SER A 754 3.32 23.74 50.07
CA SER A 754 2.67 22.46 49.76
C SER A 754 3.60 21.23 49.68
N LEU A 755 4.90 21.37 50.00
CA LEU A 755 5.90 20.28 49.96
C LEU A 755 6.72 20.25 51.26
N SER A 756 7.07 19.04 51.73
CA SER A 756 7.65 18.77 53.05
C SER A 756 9.18 18.92 53.14
N SER A 757 9.81 19.57 52.16
CA SER A 757 11.22 19.97 52.20
C SER A 757 11.49 21.15 51.25
N PRO A 758 12.43 22.06 51.59
CA PRO A 758 12.74 23.20 50.73
C PRO A 758 13.44 22.76 49.45
N ALA A 759 12.81 23.02 48.31
CA ALA A 759 13.43 22.79 47.01
C ALA A 759 14.51 23.86 46.74
N VAL A 760 15.73 23.40 46.44
CA VAL A 760 16.80 24.25 45.92
C VAL A 760 16.73 24.21 44.41
N VAL A 761 16.45 25.36 43.80
CA VAL A 761 16.34 25.55 42.35
C VAL A 761 17.62 26.20 41.86
N CYS A 762 18.29 25.56 40.89
CA CYS A 762 19.38 26.15 40.14
C CYS A 762 18.89 27.33 39.30
N ASN A 763 19.71 28.38 39.24
CA ASN A 763 19.49 29.59 38.46
C ASN A 763 20.49 29.70 37.28
N GLN A 764 21.62 28.97 37.33
CA GLN A 764 22.68 29.02 36.30
C GLN A 764 23.52 27.74 36.31
N CYS A 765 23.77 27.14 35.15
CA CYS A 765 24.58 25.92 35.01
C CYS A 765 26.01 26.18 34.50
N GLN A 766 26.90 25.21 34.72
CA GLN A 766 28.23 25.13 34.10
C GLN A 766 28.12 24.94 32.58
N SER A 767 29.13 25.36 31.81
CA SER A 767 29.04 25.57 30.36
C SER A 767 28.69 24.35 29.49
N ARG A 768 28.81 23.13 30.01
CA ARG A 768 28.36 21.88 29.34
C ARG A 768 27.03 21.32 29.86
N TYR A 769 26.27 22.12 30.61
CA TYR A 769 25.03 21.69 31.24
C TYR A 769 23.93 22.72 30.99
N ARG A 770 22.71 22.23 30.71
CA ARG A 770 21.56 23.08 30.40
C ARG A 770 20.64 23.19 31.62
N LEU A 771 20.09 24.39 31.84
CA LEU A 771 19.17 24.64 32.95
C LEU A 771 17.76 24.20 32.57
N LEU A 772 17.22 23.20 33.25
CA LEU A 772 15.91 22.60 33.01
C LEU A 772 15.08 22.61 34.30
N GLU A 773 13.97 23.35 34.33
CA GLU A 773 13.02 23.44 35.46
C GLU A 773 13.69 23.57 36.85
N GLY A 774 14.82 24.28 36.90
CA GLY A 774 15.59 24.51 38.12
C GLY A 774 16.69 23.49 38.42
N PHE A 775 17.13 22.68 37.46
CA PHE A 775 18.23 21.71 37.65
C PHE A 775 19.16 21.69 36.42
N CYS A 776 20.39 21.21 36.58
CA CYS A 776 21.36 21.13 35.48
C CYS A 776 21.40 19.72 34.87
N SER A 777 21.03 19.61 33.59
CA SER A 777 21.07 18.37 32.80
C SER A 777 22.31 18.32 31.89
N LEU A 778 22.78 17.11 31.58
CA LEU A 778 23.96 16.82 30.75
C LEU A 778 23.76 17.24 29.28
N ASP A 779 24.66 18.09 28.78
CA ASP A 779 24.96 18.49 27.39
C ASP A 779 23.83 18.90 26.41
N SER A 780 22.56 18.50 26.60
CA SER A 780 21.41 18.86 25.76
C SER A 780 20.09 18.87 26.55
N CYS A 781 19.04 19.47 25.98
CA CYS A 781 17.69 19.44 26.55
C CYS A 781 16.95 18.13 26.23
N PRO A 782 16.17 17.56 27.17
CA PRO A 782 15.32 16.41 26.90
C PRO A 782 14.10 16.78 26.04
N SER A 783 13.44 15.76 25.49
CA SER A 783 12.18 15.92 24.74
C SER A 783 11.14 16.75 25.52
N ASN A 784 10.26 17.43 24.80
CA ASN A 784 9.31 18.45 25.26
C ASN A 784 9.94 19.80 25.68
N TYR A 785 11.26 19.98 25.50
CA TYR A 785 11.96 21.24 25.74
C TYR A 785 12.94 21.58 24.61
N TYR A 786 13.26 22.86 24.45
CA TYR A 786 14.20 23.40 23.46
C TYR A 786 15.24 24.33 24.11
N GLU A 787 16.41 24.47 23.49
CA GLU A 787 17.45 25.40 23.95
C GLU A 787 17.11 26.84 23.58
N SER A 788 16.90 27.69 24.58
CA SER A 788 16.65 29.12 24.39
C SER A 788 17.95 29.90 24.12
N LYS A 789 17.90 30.84 23.16
CA LYS A 789 19.05 31.69 22.83
C LYS A 789 19.44 32.56 24.05
N PRO A 790 20.72 32.64 24.44
CA PRO A 790 21.13 33.35 25.65
C PRO A 790 20.80 34.84 25.57
N ASN A 791 20.13 35.34 26.59
CA ASN A 791 19.73 36.75 26.67
C ASN A 791 20.90 37.61 27.18
N LYS A 792 20.94 38.91 26.84
CA LYS A 792 22.13 39.76 27.07
C LYS A 792 22.61 39.80 28.53
N ASP A 793 21.72 39.62 29.49
CA ASP A 793 21.99 39.66 30.93
C ASP A 793 22.10 38.26 31.59
N SER A 794 22.19 37.16 30.84
CA SER A 794 22.38 35.81 31.41
C SER A 794 23.24 34.86 30.58
N LYS A 795 24.26 34.29 31.23
CA LYS A 795 25.34 33.50 30.60
C LYS A 795 25.14 31.97 30.61
N SER A 796 23.90 31.48 30.66
CA SER A 796 23.62 30.04 30.58
C SER A 796 22.39 29.74 29.72
N THR A 797 22.50 28.72 28.87
CA THR A 797 21.42 28.24 28.02
C THR A 797 20.37 27.49 28.85
N GLU A 798 19.12 27.93 28.75
CA GLU A 798 17.97 27.40 29.48
C GLU A 798 17.07 26.57 28.56
N CYS A 799 16.71 25.37 29.01
CA CYS A 799 15.73 24.49 28.39
C CYS A 799 14.33 25.01 28.68
N ARG A 800 13.68 25.59 27.66
CA ARG A 800 12.30 26.09 27.77
C ARG A 800 11.32 25.10 27.16
N ARG A 801 10.12 25.04 27.72
CA ARG A 801 9.10 24.04 27.36
C ARG A 801 8.51 24.33 25.99
N CYS A 802 8.18 23.28 25.24
CA CYS A 802 7.43 23.38 23.99
C CYS A 802 5.99 23.84 24.21
N HIS A 803 5.33 24.24 23.11
CA HIS A 803 3.87 24.42 23.11
C HIS A 803 3.15 23.13 23.55
N GLU A 804 2.00 23.25 24.23
CA GLU A 804 1.35 22.13 24.93
C GLU A 804 0.90 20.97 24.02
N SER A 805 0.71 21.24 22.73
CA SER A 805 0.38 20.24 21.71
C SER A 805 1.59 19.40 21.24
N CYS A 806 2.80 19.68 21.72
CA CYS A 806 4.05 19.26 21.09
C CYS A 806 4.99 18.40 21.95
N GLY A 807 5.55 17.35 21.36
CA GLY A 807 6.46 16.38 22.00
C GLY A 807 7.96 16.73 21.89
N THR A 808 8.34 17.52 20.90
CA THR A 808 9.67 18.16 20.74
C THR A 808 9.47 19.45 19.94
N CYS A 809 10.41 20.38 20.00
CA CYS A 809 10.30 21.68 19.32
C CYS A 809 11.65 22.37 19.14
N SER A 810 11.71 23.35 18.23
CA SER A 810 12.82 24.29 18.06
C SER A 810 12.53 25.66 18.71
N GLY A 811 11.31 25.87 19.20
CA GLY A 811 10.86 27.11 19.83
C GLY A 811 9.52 26.97 20.56
N PRO A 812 9.02 28.04 21.19
CA PRO A 812 7.85 28.00 22.07
C PRO A 812 6.51 28.12 21.31
N SER A 813 6.54 28.40 20.01
CA SER A 813 5.32 28.54 19.19
C SER A 813 4.65 27.19 18.95
N HIS A 814 3.33 27.21 18.80
CA HIS A 814 2.54 26.09 18.26
C HIS A 814 2.82 25.76 16.78
N SER A 815 3.77 26.50 16.16
CA SER A 815 4.25 26.38 14.79
C SER A 815 5.74 25.98 14.69
N GLN A 816 6.33 25.48 15.79
CA GLN A 816 7.78 25.23 15.90
C GLN A 816 8.08 23.82 16.44
N CYS A 817 7.14 22.90 16.25
CA CYS A 817 7.19 21.58 16.84
C CYS A 817 7.87 20.56 15.92
N LEU A 818 8.75 19.75 16.52
CA LEU A 818 9.52 18.69 15.86
C LEU A 818 8.89 17.30 16.11
N SER A 819 7.95 17.19 17.04
CA SER A 819 7.00 16.07 17.20
C SER A 819 5.75 16.55 17.97
N CYS A 820 4.66 15.78 17.98
CA CYS A 820 3.40 16.12 18.65
C CYS A 820 3.04 15.19 19.83
N PHE A 821 2.11 15.64 20.68
CA PHE A 821 1.62 14.88 21.84
C PHE A 821 0.17 14.43 21.64
N ASN A 822 -0.08 13.11 21.54
CA ASN A 822 -1.40 12.52 21.23
C ASN A 822 -2.07 13.08 19.95
N SER A 823 -1.27 13.36 18.92
CA SER A 823 -1.68 13.50 17.52
C SER A 823 -0.64 12.83 16.61
N GLY A 824 -0.87 12.80 15.30
CA GLY A 824 0.18 12.50 14.31
C GLY A 824 1.34 13.51 14.34
N PRO A 825 2.44 13.27 13.58
CA PRO A 825 3.61 14.15 13.55
C PRO A 825 3.26 15.58 13.06
N PRO A 826 4.01 16.62 13.47
CA PRO A 826 3.66 17.99 13.18
C PRO A 826 3.91 18.34 11.72
N LYS A 827 2.88 18.84 11.04
CA LYS A 827 3.03 19.43 9.70
C LYS A 827 3.32 20.92 9.86
N ASP A 828 4.39 21.40 9.25
CA ASP A 828 4.89 22.79 9.36
C ASP A 828 5.06 23.29 10.80
N GLY A 829 5.34 22.37 11.71
CA GLY A 829 5.51 22.65 13.15
C GLY A 829 4.22 22.73 13.96
N PHE A 830 3.05 22.39 13.40
CA PHE A 830 1.73 22.43 14.06
C PHE A 830 1.13 21.04 14.33
N CYS A 831 0.26 20.94 15.35
CA CYS A 831 -0.42 19.71 15.77
C CYS A 831 -1.94 19.96 15.91
N LEU A 832 -2.81 19.05 15.43
CA LEU A 832 -4.26 19.28 15.28
C LEU A 832 -5.14 18.07 15.72
N PRO A 833 -6.43 18.30 16.10
CA PRO A 833 -7.36 17.28 16.60
C PRO A 833 -8.31 16.67 15.53
N CYS A 834 -9.17 15.72 15.94
CA CYS A 834 -9.95 14.81 15.07
C CYS A 834 -11.36 15.28 14.61
N PRO A 835 -11.91 14.68 13.54
CA PRO A 835 -13.26 14.97 13.01
C PRO A 835 -14.42 14.38 13.83
N LEU A 836 -15.64 14.91 13.62
CA LEU A 836 -16.89 14.40 14.20
C LEU A 836 -17.19 12.96 13.75
N GLY A 837 -17.71 12.15 14.68
CA GLY A 837 -17.96 10.73 14.46
C GLY A 837 -16.70 9.84 14.59
N ALA A 838 -15.55 10.43 14.93
CA ALA A 838 -14.30 9.72 15.19
C ALA A 838 -13.65 10.17 16.52
N TYR A 839 -12.81 9.31 17.09
CA TYR A 839 -12.00 9.59 18.28
C TYR A 839 -10.50 9.40 17.95
N PHE A 840 -9.60 10.12 18.60
CA PHE A 840 -8.16 9.92 18.36
C PHE A 840 -7.71 8.56 18.93
N ASN A 841 -7.43 7.61 18.06
CA ASN A 841 -6.93 6.30 18.46
C ASN A 841 -5.41 6.36 18.65
N LYS A 842 -4.97 6.10 19.88
CA LYS A 842 -3.56 6.23 20.28
C LYS A 842 -2.67 5.09 19.79
N LEU A 843 -3.23 4.01 19.25
CA LEU A 843 -2.50 2.91 18.62
C LEU A 843 -2.16 3.22 17.16
N THR A 844 -3.16 3.58 16.36
CA THR A 844 -3.01 3.97 14.94
C THR A 844 -2.45 5.38 14.74
N LYS A 845 -2.60 6.25 15.76
CA LYS A 845 -2.35 7.71 15.69
C LYS A 845 -3.20 8.44 14.65
N SER A 846 -4.32 7.86 14.26
CA SER A 846 -5.34 8.43 13.38
C SER A 846 -6.62 8.74 14.16
N CYS A 847 -7.64 9.20 13.43
CA CYS A 847 -8.94 9.58 13.96
C CYS A 847 -9.97 8.54 13.54
N ASP A 848 -10.26 7.59 14.43
CA ASP A 848 -10.91 6.34 14.09
C ASP A 848 -12.40 6.37 14.47
N LEU A 849 -13.25 5.73 13.67
CA LEU A 849 -14.70 5.92 13.72
C LEU A 849 -15.40 5.28 14.93
N CYS A 850 -16.47 5.93 15.35
CA CYS A 850 -17.39 5.45 16.39
C CYS A 850 -18.29 4.30 15.92
N HIS A 851 -18.85 3.57 16.89
CA HIS A 851 -19.83 2.52 16.62
C HIS A 851 -21.02 3.02 15.77
N GLU A 852 -21.52 2.17 14.86
CA GLU A 852 -22.48 2.54 13.82
C GLU A 852 -23.82 3.13 14.31
N SER A 853 -24.22 2.85 15.55
CA SER A 853 -25.43 3.40 16.20
C SER A 853 -25.21 4.77 16.84
N CYS A 854 -24.01 5.35 16.75
CA CYS A 854 -23.55 6.45 17.58
C CYS A 854 -23.00 7.62 16.75
N SER A 855 -23.20 8.86 17.21
CA SER A 855 -22.68 10.08 16.56
C SER A 855 -21.40 10.60 17.19
N SER A 856 -21.17 10.29 18.46
CA SER A 856 -19.91 10.53 19.18
C SER A 856 -19.67 9.43 20.23
N CYS A 857 -18.41 9.17 20.55
CA CYS A 857 -17.98 8.01 21.35
C CYS A 857 -16.64 8.27 22.04
N SER A 858 -16.29 7.40 22.99
CA SER A 858 -14.93 7.30 23.57
C SER A 858 -14.12 6.11 23.02
N GLY A 859 -14.73 5.28 22.17
CA GLY A 859 -14.18 4.06 21.59
C GLY A 859 -15.16 3.43 20.59
N PRO A 860 -14.77 2.36 19.88
CA PRO A 860 -15.52 1.81 18.76
C PRO A 860 -16.65 0.85 19.18
N SER A 861 -16.84 0.59 20.48
CA SER A 861 -17.85 -0.35 20.99
C SER A 861 -19.27 0.23 21.00
N PRO A 862 -20.33 -0.58 20.78
CA PRO A 862 -21.72 -0.14 20.94
C PRO A 862 -22.07 0.38 22.34
N ASN A 863 -21.24 0.10 23.35
CA ASN A 863 -21.45 0.51 24.75
C ASN A 863 -20.49 1.65 25.18
N GLU A 864 -19.72 2.22 24.24
CA GLU A 864 -18.78 3.34 24.48
C GLU A 864 -19.29 4.64 23.86
N CYS A 865 -20.60 4.74 23.66
CA CYS A 865 -21.24 5.84 22.96
C CYS A 865 -21.58 6.99 23.90
N VAL A 866 -21.29 8.19 23.43
CA VAL A 866 -21.51 9.46 24.14
C VAL A 866 -22.77 10.16 23.61
N GLU A 867 -23.06 10.01 22.31
CA GLU A 867 -24.31 10.43 21.67
C GLU A 867 -24.74 9.43 20.58
N CYS A 868 -26.03 9.37 20.26
CA CYS A 868 -26.61 8.40 19.33
C CYS A 868 -26.90 8.95 17.93
N ARG A 869 -26.93 8.07 16.93
CA ARG A 869 -27.50 8.35 15.60
C ARG A 869 -29.02 8.15 15.63
N PHE A 870 -29.75 9.03 14.94
CA PHE A 870 -31.20 8.97 14.84
C PHE A 870 -31.68 7.68 14.12
N PRO A 871 -32.76 7.00 14.54
CA PRO A 871 -33.69 7.33 15.63
C PRO A 871 -33.40 6.62 16.98
N LEU A 872 -32.15 6.25 17.23
CA LEU A 872 -31.73 5.56 18.46
C LEU A 872 -31.47 6.56 19.59
N PHE A 873 -31.60 6.10 20.83
CA PHE A 873 -31.40 6.90 22.05
C PHE A 873 -30.42 6.22 23.00
N LEU A 874 -29.76 7.02 23.86
CA LEU A 874 -28.71 6.54 24.75
C LEU A 874 -29.30 6.06 26.08
N ASP A 875 -29.05 4.80 26.42
CA ASP A 875 -29.23 4.24 27.77
C ASP A 875 -27.93 3.54 28.17
N SER A 876 -27.38 3.91 29.33
CA SER A 876 -26.21 3.24 29.92
C SER A 876 -25.02 3.11 28.95
N ASN A 877 -24.68 4.22 28.27
CA ASN A 877 -23.68 4.36 27.19
C ASN A 877 -23.91 3.50 25.93
N ARG A 878 -25.09 2.86 25.79
CA ARG A 878 -25.48 2.10 24.60
C ARG A 878 -26.64 2.76 23.87
N CYS A 879 -26.51 2.86 22.55
CA CYS A 879 -27.59 3.38 21.70
C CYS A 879 -28.59 2.26 21.34
N LEU A 880 -29.85 2.42 21.76
CA LEU A 880 -30.91 1.42 21.61
C LEU A 880 -32.09 1.92 20.77
N PRO A 881 -32.82 1.03 20.07
CA PRO A 881 -34.13 1.32 19.51
C PRO A 881 -35.23 1.17 20.58
N CYS A 882 -36.34 1.91 20.45
CA CYS A 882 -37.48 1.80 21.36
C CYS A 882 -38.12 0.39 21.35
N CYS A 883 -37.98 -0.37 22.43
CA CYS A 883 -38.54 -1.72 22.58
C CYS A 883 -40.08 -1.75 22.69
N ASN A 884 -40.76 -2.15 21.61
CA ASN A 884 -42.10 -2.73 21.73
C ASN A 884 -41.99 -4.16 22.30
N LYS A 885 -42.69 -4.45 23.41
CA LYS A 885 -42.75 -5.81 23.97
C LYS A 885 -43.70 -6.73 23.17
N PRO A 886 -43.52 -8.07 23.23
CA PRO A 886 -44.26 -9.02 22.39
C PRO A 886 -45.71 -9.27 22.82
N SER A 887 -46.39 -10.08 22.02
CA SER A 887 -47.82 -10.39 22.08
C SER A 887 -48.31 -11.10 23.34
N SER A 888 -49.58 -10.88 23.68
CA SER A 888 -50.48 -11.95 24.13
C SER A 888 -51.95 -11.48 24.11
N SER A 889 -52.83 -12.35 23.59
CA SER A 889 -54.22 -12.39 24.01
C SER A 889 -54.29 -13.03 25.41
N SER A 890 -55.22 -12.58 26.26
CA SER A 890 -55.52 -13.12 27.61
C SER A 890 -54.32 -13.28 28.57
N SER A 891 -54.09 -12.31 29.47
CA SER A 891 -54.56 -12.36 30.89
C SER A 891 -53.33 -12.37 31.86
N SER A 892 -53.33 -11.92 33.12
CA SER A 892 -54.40 -11.50 34.06
C SER A 892 -53.97 -10.36 35.02
N LYS A 893 -54.94 -9.53 35.45
CA LYS A 893 -55.10 -8.78 36.74
C LYS A 893 -53.88 -8.28 37.57
N LYS A 894 -53.84 -6.95 37.80
CA LYS A 894 -53.81 -6.17 39.10
C LYS A 894 -52.79 -6.53 40.23
N PHE A 895 -52.27 -5.62 41.09
CA PHE A 895 -52.50 -4.18 41.36
C PHE A 895 -51.23 -3.48 41.98
N SER A 896 -51.39 -2.32 42.64
CA SER A 896 -50.36 -1.43 43.26
C SER A 896 -49.84 -1.92 44.65
N SER A 897 -48.98 -1.25 45.45
CA SER A 897 -48.56 0.18 45.52
C SER A 897 -47.27 0.44 46.37
N THR A 898 -46.55 1.52 46.01
CA THR A 898 -45.78 2.48 46.85
C THR A 898 -44.89 2.07 48.05
N SER A 899 -43.61 2.43 47.90
CA SER A 899 -42.80 3.33 48.77
C SER A 899 -42.06 2.88 50.04
N LEU A 900 -40.82 3.41 50.12
CA LEU A 900 -40.00 3.81 51.28
C LEU A 900 -39.14 2.78 52.06
N SER A 901 -37.82 2.95 51.86
CA SER A 901 -36.76 3.15 52.87
C SER A 901 -36.44 2.11 53.96
N GLN A 902 -35.13 1.81 53.99
CA GLN A 902 -34.28 1.48 55.14
C GLN A 902 -34.36 0.07 55.75
N ALA A 903 -33.16 -0.46 55.99
CA ALA A 903 -32.89 -1.81 56.45
C ALA A 903 -33.15 -1.99 57.96
N THR A 904 -33.56 -3.21 58.34
CA THR A 904 -32.75 -4.09 59.21
C THR A 904 -33.24 -5.54 59.12
N ASN A 905 -32.36 -6.49 59.44
CA ASN A 905 -32.72 -7.87 59.83
C ASN A 905 -33.42 -7.87 61.22
N PRO A 906 -34.14 -8.92 61.68
CA PRO A 906 -34.01 -10.33 61.26
C PRO A 906 -35.30 -11.20 61.17
N LEU A 907 -35.13 -12.44 60.71
CA LEU A 907 -35.83 -13.70 61.10
C LEU A 907 -37.38 -13.82 61.03
N ASP A 908 -37.81 -14.59 60.01
CA ASP A 908 -38.65 -15.80 60.10
C ASP A 908 -40.20 -15.83 60.26
N PHE A 909 -40.78 -16.79 59.51
CA PHE A 909 -42.03 -17.56 59.68
C PHE A 909 -43.43 -16.89 59.72
N ASN A 910 -43.96 -16.56 58.53
CA ASN A 910 -45.04 -17.31 57.85
C ASN A 910 -46.30 -17.79 58.64
N LEU A 911 -47.51 -17.23 58.35
CA LEU A 911 -48.70 -17.95 57.80
C LEU A 911 -49.99 -17.08 57.61
N SER A 912 -50.56 -17.09 56.40
CA SER A 912 -52.01 -17.18 56.02
C SER A 912 -53.12 -16.16 56.40
N ASN A 913 -54.14 -16.13 55.51
CA ASN A 913 -55.62 -16.08 55.75
C ASN A 913 -56.52 -14.80 55.60
N THR A 914 -57.13 -14.66 54.40
CA THR A 914 -58.60 -14.62 54.08
C THR A 914 -59.56 -13.40 54.28
N LEU A 915 -60.54 -13.28 53.32
CA LEU A 915 -61.91 -12.67 53.41
C LEU A 915 -61.99 -11.09 53.44
N ILE A 916 -63.07 -10.35 53.05
CA ILE A 916 -64.37 -10.57 52.34
C ILE A 916 -64.96 -9.24 51.76
N ASN A 917 -65.78 -9.31 50.67
CA ASN A 917 -66.89 -8.43 50.16
C ASN A 917 -66.81 -6.86 50.23
N ASP A 918 -67.68 -6.02 49.60
CA ASP A 918 -68.84 -6.18 48.68
C ASP A 918 -69.07 -4.92 47.80
N LYS A 919 -69.87 -5.04 46.72
CA LYS A 919 -70.81 -4.07 46.05
C LYS A 919 -70.49 -2.55 45.92
N SER A 920 -70.97 -1.79 44.92
CA SER A 920 -72.03 -1.99 43.89
C SER A 920 -71.91 -0.98 42.72
N ASN A 921 -72.51 -1.32 41.56
CA ASN A 921 -73.27 -0.52 40.56
C ASN A 921 -72.88 0.95 40.22
N SER A 922 -73.10 1.46 38.99
CA SER A 922 -73.92 0.99 37.87
C SER A 922 -73.33 1.36 36.50
N ASP A 923 -73.68 0.57 35.48
CA ASP A 923 -73.94 0.92 34.07
C ASP A 923 -72.83 1.65 33.26
N ASN A 924 -72.22 1.00 32.26
CA ASN A 924 -72.73 0.76 30.89
C ASN A 924 -72.72 2.04 30.01
N GLU A 925 -72.04 2.09 28.86
CA GLU A 925 -71.24 1.08 28.15
C GLU A 925 -69.89 1.64 27.67
N ASN A 926 -68.83 0.84 27.82
CA ASN A 926 -67.60 0.79 27.03
C ASN A 926 -67.22 2.09 26.27
N VAL A 927 -66.59 3.11 26.85
CA VAL A 927 -65.63 3.16 27.98
C VAL A 927 -64.40 2.26 27.71
N LEU A 928 -63.15 2.75 27.71
CA LEU A 928 -62.69 4.10 28.05
C LEU A 928 -62.50 4.98 26.80
N SER A 929 -63.16 6.14 26.84
CA SER A 929 -62.64 7.30 26.13
C SER A 929 -61.36 7.81 26.82
N LYS A 930 -60.36 8.16 26.02
CA LYS A 930 -59.67 9.47 26.03
C LYS A 930 -59.40 10.09 27.42
N LYS A 931 -58.14 10.16 27.85
CA LYS A 931 -57.55 11.33 28.55
C LYS A 931 -56.02 11.18 28.57
N ARG A 932 -55.21 12.12 28.05
CA ARG A 932 -55.46 13.29 27.17
C ARG A 932 -54.35 13.20 26.08
N LYS A 933 -54.59 13.18 24.76
CA LYS A 933 -55.59 13.85 23.91
C LYS A 933 -55.43 15.39 23.88
N GLN A 934 -54.40 15.84 23.17
CA GLN A 934 -54.46 16.97 22.22
C GLN A 934 -53.48 16.68 21.05
N SER A 935 -53.69 17.28 19.87
CA SER A 935 -53.16 16.69 18.63
C SER A 935 -53.20 17.60 17.38
N LYS A 936 -52.02 17.81 16.75
CA LYS A 936 -51.81 18.20 15.32
C LYS A 936 -52.36 19.59 14.89
N PRO A 937 -52.03 20.13 13.68
CA PRO A 937 -51.18 19.62 12.58
C PRO A 937 -50.09 20.60 12.02
N ALA A 938 -49.38 20.14 10.97
CA ALA A 938 -48.71 20.88 9.87
C ALA A 938 -47.22 21.31 9.94
N ILE A 939 -46.39 20.60 9.13
CA ILE A 939 -45.28 21.04 8.24
C ILE A 939 -44.19 22.01 8.77
N ASN A 940 -42.94 21.53 8.95
CA ASN A 940 -41.75 21.97 8.19
C ASN A 940 -40.51 21.04 8.39
N TYR A 941 -39.35 21.42 7.83
CA TYR A 941 -38.03 20.78 7.81
C TYR A 941 -37.27 20.66 9.16
N ASN A 942 -36.15 19.91 9.10
CA ASN A 942 -34.99 19.78 9.99
C ASN A 942 -35.00 18.81 11.21
N ASP A 943 -33.86 18.11 11.30
CA ASP A 943 -33.10 17.57 12.44
C ASP A 943 -33.70 16.65 13.52
N ASN A 944 -33.09 15.46 13.59
CA ASN A 944 -32.67 14.68 14.77
C ASN A 944 -33.51 14.66 16.07
N GLN A 945 -33.81 13.41 16.47
CA GLN A 945 -33.83 12.89 17.85
C GLN A 945 -35.03 13.31 18.75
N ASN A 946 -35.48 12.50 19.72
CA ASN A 946 -34.98 11.22 20.28
C ASN A 946 -36.15 10.29 20.68
N CYS A 947 -35.85 9.03 21.02
CA CYS A 947 -36.69 8.27 21.95
C CYS A 947 -36.48 8.86 23.37
N CYS A 948 -37.55 9.27 24.05
CA CYS A 948 -37.58 10.22 25.18
C CYS A 948 -38.55 9.71 26.30
N GLN A 949 -38.58 10.18 27.56
CA GLN A 949 -37.84 11.15 28.40
C GLN A 949 -38.12 10.77 29.90
N CYS A 950 -37.73 11.45 30.99
CA CYS A 950 -37.72 12.87 31.43
C CYS A 950 -36.60 13.09 32.47
N ASP A 951 -36.30 14.27 33.06
CA ASP A 951 -37.04 15.52 33.38
C ASP A 951 -36.03 16.70 33.42
N SER A 952 -36.35 18.01 33.35
CA SER A 952 -37.59 18.82 33.23
C SER A 952 -37.22 20.23 32.62
N PRO A 953 -38.10 21.26 32.45
CA PRO A 953 -38.07 22.03 31.20
C PRO A 953 -37.80 23.57 31.21
N LEU A 954 -37.26 24.03 30.07
CA LEU A 954 -37.50 25.25 29.26
C LEU A 954 -38.03 26.59 29.86
N GLY A 955 -37.44 27.69 29.34
CA GLY A 955 -38.09 29.01 29.15
C GLY A 955 -37.70 29.65 27.78
N PRO A 956 -38.54 30.48 27.10
CA PRO A 956 -38.44 30.67 25.63
C PRO A 956 -38.45 32.12 25.05
N CYS A 957 -38.03 32.26 23.78
CA CYS A 957 -38.36 33.31 22.76
C CYS A 957 -37.90 32.79 21.37
N LEU A 958 -38.60 32.84 20.22
CA LEU A 958 -39.37 33.86 19.45
C LEU A 958 -38.54 34.68 18.41
N VAL A 959 -39.11 34.87 17.21
CA VAL A 959 -38.47 35.39 15.96
C VAL A 959 -39.32 36.51 15.33
N PRO A 960 -38.76 37.45 14.51
CA PRO A 960 -39.08 37.47 13.05
C PRO A 960 -37.93 38.01 12.14
N ALA A 961 -38.19 38.41 10.89
CA ALA A 961 -37.17 38.61 9.83
C ALA A 961 -37.38 39.82 8.85
N LYS A 962 -36.30 40.14 8.08
CA LYS A 962 -36.19 40.97 6.83
C LYS A 962 -36.50 42.50 6.87
N THR A 963 -35.57 43.34 6.37
CA THR A 963 -35.70 44.24 5.17
C THR A 963 -34.45 45.15 4.90
N ARG A 964 -34.48 46.01 3.84
CA ARG A 964 -33.40 46.91 3.30
C ARG A 964 -33.33 48.27 4.09
N SER A 965 -32.35 49.20 4.00
CA SER A 965 -31.83 49.92 2.80
C SER A 965 -30.82 51.10 3.07
N VAL A 966 -29.80 51.27 2.19
CA VAL A 966 -29.32 52.53 1.51
C VAL A 966 -28.64 53.71 2.27
N SER A 967 -27.70 54.39 1.55
CA SER A 967 -27.08 55.76 1.68
C SER A 967 -25.62 55.83 2.21
N SER A 968 -24.71 56.74 1.76
CA SER A 968 -24.61 57.61 0.55
C SER A 968 -23.18 58.19 0.35
N LEU A 969 -22.83 58.70 -0.85
CA LEU A 969 -21.52 59.32 -1.22
C LEU A 969 -21.42 60.83 -0.90
N PRO A 970 -20.21 61.44 -1.04
CA PRO A 970 -19.97 62.38 -2.17
C PRO A 970 -18.61 62.21 -2.91
N MET A 971 -18.32 63.07 -3.90
CA MET A 971 -17.24 62.97 -4.93
C MET A 971 -16.29 64.22 -4.99
N VAL A 972 -15.53 64.36 -6.10
CA VAL A 972 -14.61 65.44 -6.58
C VAL A 972 -13.11 65.03 -6.53
N ASP A 973 -12.29 65.04 -7.60
CA ASP A 973 -12.57 65.03 -9.07
C ASP A 973 -11.37 64.48 -9.91
N THR A 974 -11.04 65.09 -11.07
CA THR A 974 -10.20 64.60 -12.20
C THR A 974 -9.31 65.74 -12.79
N PRO A 975 -8.61 65.67 -13.96
CA PRO A 975 -8.34 64.58 -14.94
C PRO A 975 -6.87 64.50 -15.51
N VAL A 976 -6.66 63.70 -16.59
CA VAL A 976 -5.73 63.87 -17.75
C VAL A 976 -4.60 62.81 -18.02
N ASN A 977 -4.81 62.06 -19.14
CA ASN A 977 -3.88 61.47 -20.16
C ASN A 977 -2.78 60.39 -19.89
N ASN A 978 -3.00 59.25 -20.60
CA ASN A 978 -2.13 58.61 -21.61
C ASN A 978 -0.86 57.77 -21.30
N ASN A 979 -0.96 56.50 -21.76
CA ASN A 979 -0.04 55.76 -22.65
C ASN A 979 1.14 54.89 -22.13
N TYR A 980 1.25 53.74 -22.81
CA TYR A 980 2.39 52.82 -23.02
C TYR A 980 3.05 52.08 -21.84
N GLY A 981 3.23 50.76 -22.05
CA GLY A 981 4.36 49.99 -21.53
C GLY A 981 4.00 48.85 -20.57
N PRO A 982 4.31 47.57 -20.89
CA PRO A 982 4.17 46.48 -19.92
C PRO A 982 5.27 46.58 -18.85
N LYS A 983 4.89 46.45 -17.57
CA LYS A 983 5.84 46.35 -16.46
C LYS A 983 6.34 44.91 -16.28
N LYS A 984 7.63 44.79 -15.94
CA LYS A 984 8.29 43.53 -15.59
C LYS A 984 7.80 43.01 -14.23
N MET A 985 7.95 41.69 -14.02
CA MET A 985 8.00 41.10 -12.68
C MET A 985 9.12 41.71 -11.85
N GLU A 986 8.91 41.87 -10.55
CA GLU A 986 9.95 42.16 -9.58
C GLU A 986 10.52 40.85 -9.02
N LEU A 987 11.85 40.77 -8.87
CA LEU A 987 12.55 39.64 -8.27
C LEU A 987 12.99 40.00 -6.85
N THR A 988 12.65 39.18 -5.86
CA THR A 988 12.84 39.47 -4.44
C THR A 988 14.24 39.13 -3.92
N SER A 989 14.95 40.15 -3.45
CA SER A 989 15.89 40.14 -2.32
C SER A 989 16.73 38.86 -2.05
N SER A 990 17.73 38.58 -2.89
CA SER A 990 18.92 37.79 -2.48
C SER A 990 20.25 38.31 -3.04
N TYR A 991 20.26 38.91 -4.24
CA TYR A 991 21.50 39.29 -4.94
C TYR A 991 22.28 40.51 -4.40
N LYS A 992 21.81 41.17 -3.32
CA LYS A 992 22.40 42.43 -2.86
C LYS A 992 23.72 42.26 -2.08
N VAL A 993 23.97 41.10 -1.46
CA VAL A 993 25.15 40.87 -0.62
C VAL A 993 26.42 40.55 -1.42
N ILE A 994 26.28 40.07 -2.66
CA ILE A 994 27.42 39.67 -3.50
C ILE A 994 28.11 40.90 -4.14
N PHE A 995 27.34 41.92 -4.52
CA PHE A 995 27.85 43.10 -5.23
C PHE A 995 28.71 44.02 -4.35
N ASP A 996 28.30 44.25 -3.09
CA ASP A 996 28.99 45.18 -2.18
C ASP A 996 30.39 44.67 -1.75
N ASN A 997 30.64 43.36 -1.83
CA ASN A 997 31.95 42.77 -1.51
C ASN A 997 32.97 42.89 -2.66
N LEU A 998 32.55 42.93 -3.93
CA LEU A 998 33.48 43.09 -5.06
C LEU A 998 34.11 44.50 -5.09
N ILE A 999 33.37 45.52 -4.68
CA ILE A 999 33.77 46.94 -4.78
C ILE A 999 34.91 47.29 -3.79
N ASN A 1000 35.09 46.51 -2.72
CA ASN A 1000 36.04 46.80 -1.64
C ASN A 1000 37.32 45.94 -1.68
N SER A 1001 37.57 45.20 -2.77
CA SER A 1001 38.75 44.34 -2.91
C SER A 1001 40.00 45.10 -3.39
N PRO A 1002 41.23 44.79 -2.91
CA PRO A 1002 42.44 45.49 -3.30
C PRO A 1002 42.84 45.20 -4.77
N PRO A 1003 43.55 46.13 -5.46
CA PRO A 1003 43.77 46.04 -6.91
C PRO A 1003 44.48 44.78 -7.40
N SER A 1004 45.33 44.17 -6.57
CA SER A 1004 46.02 42.91 -6.88
C SER A 1004 45.07 41.74 -7.13
N VAL A 1005 43.95 41.67 -6.41
CA VAL A 1005 42.96 40.59 -6.56
C VAL A 1005 42.21 40.73 -7.88
N ILE A 1006 41.83 41.95 -8.25
CA ILE A 1006 41.12 42.24 -9.51
C ILE A 1006 41.99 41.90 -10.72
N ILE A 1007 43.30 42.21 -10.67
CA ILE A 1007 44.25 41.87 -11.74
C ILE A 1007 44.35 40.34 -11.91
N VAL A 1008 44.45 39.57 -10.82
CA VAL A 1008 44.52 38.10 -10.89
C VAL A 1008 43.25 37.49 -11.50
N ILE A 1009 42.06 37.99 -11.12
CA ILE A 1009 40.76 37.53 -11.66
C ILE A 1009 40.64 37.85 -13.17
N CYS A 1010 41.11 39.02 -13.60
CA CYS A 1010 41.11 39.38 -15.02
C CYS A 1010 42.08 38.51 -15.84
N PHE A 1011 43.28 38.22 -15.31
CA PHE A 1011 44.27 37.38 -16.01
C PHE A 1011 43.82 35.91 -16.11
N SER A 1012 43.26 35.32 -15.04
CA SER A 1012 42.73 33.95 -15.11
C SER A 1012 41.54 33.84 -16.07
N SER A 1013 40.65 34.83 -16.08
CA SER A 1013 39.53 34.90 -17.03
C SER A 1013 40.00 34.98 -18.48
N LEU A 1014 41.03 35.79 -18.79
CA LEU A 1014 41.60 35.89 -20.14
C LEU A 1014 42.28 34.60 -20.60
N ILE A 1015 42.98 33.91 -19.71
CA ILE A 1015 43.59 32.60 -20.01
C ILE A 1015 42.51 31.55 -20.31
N LEU A 1016 41.44 31.50 -19.50
CA LEU A 1016 40.33 30.57 -19.71
C LEU A 1016 39.62 30.81 -21.06
N ILE A 1017 39.36 32.08 -21.41
CA ILE A 1017 38.78 32.44 -22.71
C ILE A 1017 39.69 32.03 -23.88
N ALA A 1018 41.02 32.19 -23.75
CA ALA A 1018 41.98 31.78 -24.77
C ALA A 1018 42.02 30.25 -24.96
N VAL A 1019 41.96 29.47 -23.88
CA VAL A 1019 41.88 28.00 -23.92
C VAL A 1019 40.58 27.54 -24.59
N ILE A 1020 39.44 28.17 -24.25
CA ILE A 1020 38.15 27.89 -24.89
C ILE A 1020 38.19 28.22 -26.38
N PHE A 1021 38.81 29.33 -26.80
CA PHE A 1021 38.96 29.68 -28.21
C PHE A 1021 39.81 28.67 -29.00
N LEU A 1022 40.87 28.13 -28.39
CA LEU A 1022 41.71 27.09 -29.01
C LEU A 1022 40.96 25.76 -29.15
N LEU A 1023 40.17 25.36 -28.14
CA LEU A 1023 39.32 24.16 -28.18
C LEU A 1023 38.21 24.28 -29.24
N LEU A 1024 37.60 25.45 -29.39
CA LEU A 1024 36.58 25.67 -30.43
C LEU A 1024 37.18 25.66 -31.85
N GLN A 1025 38.43 26.12 -32.02
CA GLN A 1025 39.13 26.03 -33.32
C GLN A 1025 39.52 24.59 -33.70
N THR A 1026 39.90 23.74 -32.74
CA THR A 1026 40.17 22.31 -33.04
C THR A 1026 38.89 21.52 -33.30
N ILE A 1027 37.77 21.84 -32.62
CA ILE A 1027 36.46 21.23 -32.93
C ILE A 1027 35.96 21.64 -34.32
N SER A 1028 36.13 22.91 -34.73
CA SER A 1028 35.62 23.43 -36.01
C SER A 1028 36.33 22.89 -37.26
N THR A 1029 37.40 22.10 -37.14
CA THR A 1029 38.15 21.57 -38.30
C THR A 1029 37.85 20.10 -38.64
N TYR A 1030 37.04 19.39 -37.84
CA TYR A 1030 36.62 18.02 -38.14
C TYR A 1030 35.14 17.94 -38.57
N ARG A 1031 34.95 17.75 -39.89
CA ARG A 1031 33.69 17.59 -40.66
C ARG A 1031 32.96 18.87 -41.07
N SER A 1032 33.28 19.31 -42.28
CA SER A 1032 32.29 19.79 -43.24
C SER A 1032 32.56 19.23 -44.65
N ASN A 1033 31.48 18.79 -45.29
CA ASN A 1033 31.30 18.23 -46.63
C ASN A 1033 31.97 19.03 -47.78
N PRO A 1034 32.12 18.52 -49.04
CA PRO A 1034 31.09 17.72 -49.75
C PRO A 1034 31.53 16.69 -50.82
N GLY A 1035 30.54 16.00 -51.43
CA GLY A 1035 30.66 15.39 -52.76
C GLY A 1035 29.83 14.11 -52.95
N GLY A 1036 28.85 14.11 -53.86
CA GLY A 1036 28.05 12.93 -54.22
C GLY A 1036 28.32 12.43 -55.65
N GLY A 1037 28.09 11.14 -55.92
CA GLY A 1037 28.41 10.53 -57.22
C GLY A 1037 27.77 9.15 -57.46
N LEU A 1038 26.72 9.15 -58.28
CA LEU A 1038 25.93 8.03 -58.83
C LEU A 1038 26.71 6.82 -59.46
N PHE A 1039 25.92 5.76 -59.71
CA PHE A 1039 26.06 4.67 -60.72
C PHE A 1039 26.78 3.32 -60.38
N THR A 1040 25.92 2.32 -60.10
CA THR A 1040 25.91 0.91 -60.60
C THR A 1040 27.00 -0.13 -60.26
N SER A 1041 26.53 -1.22 -59.65
CA SER A 1041 26.72 -2.66 -60.01
C SER A 1041 28.12 -3.18 -60.40
N ARG A 1042 28.60 -4.31 -59.85
CA ARG A 1042 28.07 -5.67 -60.13
C ARG A 1042 28.76 -6.73 -59.25
N ASN A 1043 28.00 -7.76 -58.83
CA ASN A 1043 28.43 -9.17 -58.70
C ASN A 1043 29.56 -9.49 -57.65
N ASN A 1044 29.74 -10.73 -57.14
CA ASN A 1044 29.10 -12.03 -57.40
C ASN A 1044 29.26 -12.98 -56.18
N ARG A 1045 28.35 -13.95 -56.03
CA ARG A 1045 28.53 -15.36 -55.50
C ARG A 1045 29.27 -15.58 -54.16
N ARG A 1046 28.61 -16.21 -53.16
CA ARG A 1046 28.57 -17.68 -52.89
C ARG A 1046 29.98 -18.32 -52.87
N TYR A 1047 30.49 -18.96 -51.82
CA TYR A 1047 30.01 -20.14 -51.06
C TYR A 1047 30.65 -20.08 -49.64
N GLN A 1048 29.99 -20.38 -48.51
CA GLN A 1048 29.44 -21.65 -48.00
C GLN A 1048 30.51 -22.70 -47.56
N LYS A 1049 30.48 -23.09 -46.28
CA LYS A 1049 31.12 -24.29 -45.66
C LYS A 1049 32.68 -24.31 -45.62
N ILE A 1050 33.36 -25.03 -44.71
CA ILE A 1050 32.93 -25.75 -43.48
C ILE A 1050 34.01 -25.65 -42.38
N SER A 1051 33.65 -26.12 -41.18
CA SER A 1051 34.47 -26.23 -39.97
C SER A 1051 35.72 -27.11 -40.10
N ASP A 1052 36.67 -27.00 -39.15
CA ASP A 1052 36.91 -28.04 -38.12
C ASP A 1052 38.11 -27.71 -37.18
N PHE A 1053 38.05 -28.27 -35.96
CA PHE A 1053 39.12 -28.81 -35.07
C PHE A 1053 40.59 -28.30 -35.16
N SER A 1054 41.37 -28.23 -34.08
CA SER A 1054 41.27 -28.89 -32.76
C SER A 1054 42.01 -28.16 -31.62
N SER A 1055 41.67 -28.52 -30.38
CA SER A 1055 42.42 -28.26 -29.13
C SER A 1055 43.83 -28.86 -29.08
N TYR A 1056 44.70 -28.34 -28.20
CA TYR A 1056 45.57 -29.19 -27.36
C TYR A 1056 45.94 -28.54 -26.00
N ASN A 1057 46.15 -29.38 -24.98
CA ASN A 1057 46.52 -28.99 -23.61
C ASN A 1057 48.04 -28.87 -23.40
N SER A 1058 48.50 -28.06 -22.44
CA SER A 1058 49.25 -28.58 -21.27
C SER A 1058 49.64 -27.54 -20.21
N ASN A 1059 49.57 -27.95 -18.94
CA ASN A 1059 50.23 -27.35 -17.75
C ASN A 1059 51.76 -27.17 -17.97
N GLN A 1060 52.56 -26.46 -17.15
CA GLN A 1060 52.60 -26.48 -15.68
C GLN A 1060 53.55 -25.40 -15.07
N ASN A 1061 53.29 -24.99 -13.82
CA ASN A 1061 54.12 -24.38 -12.75
C ASN A 1061 55.59 -23.97 -13.07
N LYS A 1062 56.13 -22.83 -12.58
CA LYS A 1062 56.46 -22.45 -11.18
C LYS A 1062 57.03 -20.99 -11.21
N VAL A 1063 57.12 -20.13 -10.19
CA VAL A 1063 57.63 -20.21 -8.79
C VAL A 1063 56.96 -19.10 -7.93
N ILE A 1064 56.93 -19.25 -6.59
CA ILE A 1064 56.42 -18.26 -5.63
C ILE A 1064 57.57 -17.42 -5.04
N LEU A 1065 57.34 -16.12 -4.83
CA LEU A 1065 57.98 -15.32 -3.78
C LEU A 1065 56.96 -14.36 -3.16
N THR A 1066 56.94 -14.30 -1.83
CA THR A 1066 56.22 -13.34 -0.97
C THR A 1066 57.26 -12.68 -0.03
N CYS A 1067 57.00 -11.70 0.83
CA CYS A 1067 55.76 -11.20 1.45
C CYS A 1067 55.99 -9.76 2.01
N ASP A 1068 54.92 -9.04 2.37
CA ASP A 1068 54.85 -7.94 3.38
C ASP A 1068 55.62 -6.62 3.07
N GLU A 1069 55.28 -5.39 3.51
CA GLU A 1069 54.23 -4.72 4.33
C GLU A 1069 54.41 -3.16 4.07
N LEU A 1070 53.53 -2.15 4.28
CA LEU A 1070 52.19 -1.90 4.86
C LEU A 1070 51.42 -0.78 4.06
N TYR A 1071 50.15 -0.54 4.44
CA TYR A 1071 49.32 0.71 4.57
C TYR A 1071 49.95 2.13 4.39
N ASP A 1072 49.23 3.24 4.14
CA ASP A 1072 47.84 3.67 4.49
C ASP A 1072 47.13 4.62 3.45
N GLU A 1073 45.86 4.91 3.76
CA GLU A 1073 44.82 5.91 3.33
C GLU A 1073 45.31 7.35 2.96
N ASP A 1074 44.57 8.30 2.32
CA ASP A 1074 43.16 8.42 1.87
C ASP A 1074 42.95 9.55 0.79
N ASP A 1075 41.69 9.97 0.55
CA ASP A 1075 41.16 11.19 -0.13
C ASP A 1075 41.05 11.25 -1.68
N ASP A 1076 39.82 11.43 -2.20
CA ASP A 1076 39.52 12.03 -3.52
C ASP A 1076 38.04 12.55 -3.65
N GLU A 1077 37.61 13.48 -2.77
CA GLU A 1077 36.27 14.14 -2.82
C GLU A 1077 36.13 15.24 -3.92
N GLU A 1078 36.16 14.92 -5.24
CA GLU A 1078 35.93 15.98 -6.27
C GLU A 1078 35.06 15.71 -7.51
N GLU A 1079 34.36 14.58 -7.68
CA GLU A 1079 33.44 14.42 -8.84
C GLU A 1079 32.01 14.99 -8.62
N ASP A 1080 31.46 14.96 -7.40
CA ASP A 1080 30.04 15.32 -7.13
C ASP A 1080 29.67 16.80 -7.34
N LYS A 1081 30.63 17.69 -7.65
CA LYS A 1081 30.38 19.13 -7.83
C LYS A 1081 30.08 19.56 -9.27
N LEU A 1082 30.09 18.63 -10.23
CA LEU A 1082 29.81 18.94 -11.65
C LEU A 1082 28.32 18.82 -12.02
N PHE A 1083 27.51 18.08 -11.24
CA PHE A 1083 26.12 17.75 -11.59
C PHE A 1083 25.07 18.81 -11.21
N GLU A 1084 25.41 19.81 -10.39
CA GLU A 1084 24.49 20.92 -10.01
C GLU A 1084 24.61 22.18 -10.91
N LYS A 1085 25.34 22.08 -12.05
CA LYS A 1085 25.70 23.26 -12.87
C LYS A 1085 25.62 23.08 -14.39
N ILE A 1086 24.92 22.05 -14.84
CA ILE A 1086 24.50 21.82 -16.23
C ILE A 1086 22.97 21.78 -16.25
#